data_AF-A0A259DUP8-F1
#
_entry.id   AF-A0A259DUP8-F1
#
_cell.length_a   1.000
_cell.length_b   1.000
_cell.length_c   1.000
_cell.angle_alpha   90.00
_cell.angle_beta   90.00
_cell.angle_gamma   90.00
#
_symmetry.space_group_name_H-M   'P 1'
#
loop_
_entity.id
_entity.type
_entity.pdbx_description
1 polymer ?
#
loop_
_entity_poly.entity_id
_entity_poly.type
_entity_poly.pdbx_seq_one_letter_code
_entity_poly.pdbx_strand_id
1 'polypeptide(L)'
;MNTRAKPITKPAAHERHRAGRRVIGVLLTGSALTLPHLVLAQSATWNGNTSSDFGTAENWNTGVVPNNANIATLDSAAVPNQPTITTSQSVAQTNVSAGTLTVNSALSSPTTTVSATGTLVVGAEGTLTGNLDTTGAGTASNAGTINGAVTHRGAAFANSGLISGLVENSATFSSTGAINGGLNNLVGSTATVSGTLNGAITSSGALIINGDLMSSSTLSNAGGGTVVINAGADLSSMGTVSNTSSAADGILINGSLTLAPNAAYRVQQAASTRVAVGGTLSLANLAATGNDDRLVLNSNARFLNQGTVNASLTGVVGSSGANTVNDGIWNGGFVVGQNITVTNNGTWNLVDLIGFFDGSIIGNFNNNGAITGGIVSTSGPNARFLNLGTVDTTSIAGESAITTGGTLDNQANWIGSIRLSSRTTPSSATLTNSGTITGAVLNRSGGTLVSTGVITAGLDNEGTATVRGTLNGPISTLAGTLNVNGALSSNGALDNSGTGRIVVESGAVWDGLTSISNAARIDNRGTIVGRIINSDAGDLTSSGTITAGLENAGNAGIGGTISGPIDNTSGTLGINGTAVSDGALTNSGDGVVNVTLGASWTGLIGIENRSTAAAGVVIVGDMTTGGTFRTSSNVAGNPPAVVDVNGGTLTILSGGQLIIGDTISPFGVVTPGSGIVRVSRNAAFESNGTLDVQGTLSIGAAFQATGLLEVTNGSLARAASLCLGCGNANFAGTGELIVDGSNGTASRFEFTSVNGQLAVGNGSQGGGVGNIIVRNGGSWARTVTSTFGMGIASGSSLLVTGFDSRFDLQSPLNLGGSATITNNAIASVASIEQSGGSLTVTDGARLNMTGVQSNAFAEQASVLISGEGTEVNSTGALSINANNPGALDFVVTDNAVFNVTSASSSGLSFGGERRLAVRNGATLNMTGGLLMNRGVLEVTDATVDFGTGQLTMGSLFGGNRLTLINSDFTAGSIGSGLAENEINLGGTVDSEPGAVGAFNVAQLSLFNTQFVINHTATDFVLPSRIDGSTNDASASVIRHLAGTTTMTGVTPGGGAGLYQGRTLVKGGTLRVNGNFGAATHIMTVSNGATLGGTGRIGGTVSIADATLAPGNSPGNLTFGNDLVLGADSILAFELGAPGDVAGVNSDVVTVGGNLTLDGTLNVIDAGGFGEGLYRLFNYGGALTDNVLCWESVAGKCQQVSLRRR
;
A
#
# COMPACT_ATOMS: atom_id res chain seq x y z
N MET A 1 -55.95 26.09 35.73
CA MET A 1 -57.42 26.23 35.59
C MET A 1 -58.09 25.39 36.67
N ASN A 2 -59.03 26.01 37.39
CA ASN A 2 -60.24 25.44 38.02
C ASN A 2 -60.13 24.17 38.88
N THR A 3 -60.71 24.04 40.08
CA THR A 3 -61.60 24.84 40.93
C THR A 3 -62.02 23.95 42.11
N ARG A 4 -62.49 24.56 43.22
CA ARG A 4 -63.43 24.02 44.24
C ARG A 4 -62.90 22.95 45.20
N ALA A 5 -62.71 23.24 46.50
CA ALA A 5 -63.70 23.56 47.54
C ALA A 5 -64.49 22.33 48.06
N LYS A 6 -64.17 21.87 49.28
CA LYS A 6 -65.09 21.86 50.43
C LYS A 6 -64.38 21.49 51.76
N PRO A 7 -64.93 21.91 52.92
CA PRO A 7 -64.26 22.06 54.22
C PRO A 7 -64.68 20.98 55.22
N ILE A 8 -64.18 21.05 56.48
CA ILE A 8 -64.94 20.91 57.75
C ILE A 8 -63.98 20.70 58.95
N THR A 9 -63.97 21.68 59.87
CA THR A 9 -63.93 21.64 61.37
C THR A 9 -62.95 20.67 62.07
N LYS A 10 -62.28 20.97 63.20
CA LYS A 10 -62.52 21.87 64.35
C LYS A 10 -61.23 21.83 65.26
N PRO A 11 -61.17 22.51 66.42
CA PRO A 11 -60.09 23.43 66.86
C PRO A 11 -59.06 22.73 67.79
N ALA A 12 -57.97 23.32 68.31
CA ALA A 12 -57.82 24.64 68.89
C ALA A 12 -56.33 25.11 68.90
N ALA A 13 -56.09 26.25 68.25
CA ALA A 13 -55.70 27.52 68.87
C ALA A 13 -55.22 27.48 70.35
N HIS A 14 -54.21 28.22 70.78
CA HIS A 14 -53.44 29.30 70.14
C HIS A 14 -52.33 29.69 71.12
N GLU A 15 -51.21 30.21 70.63
CA GLU A 15 -50.59 31.40 71.25
C GLU A 15 -49.76 32.15 70.22
N ARG A 16 -50.14 33.39 69.92
CA ARG A 16 -49.21 34.47 69.58
C ARG A 16 -49.77 35.82 70.02
N HIS A 17 -48.91 36.49 70.77
CA HIS A 17 -48.94 37.89 71.17
C HIS A 17 -49.08 38.89 70.01
N ARG A 18 -49.73 40.02 70.30
CA ARG A 18 -49.18 41.40 70.25
C ARG A 18 -50.20 42.32 70.93
N ALA A 19 -49.91 42.88 72.11
CA ALA A 19 -49.13 44.10 72.39
C ALA A 19 -49.88 45.40 72.03
N GLY A 20 -50.25 46.17 73.07
CA GLY A 20 -50.81 47.53 72.91
C GLY A 20 -51.36 48.20 74.19
N ARG A 21 -50.45 48.65 75.07
CA ARG A 21 -50.52 49.81 76.00
C ARG A 21 -51.77 50.12 76.86
N ARG A 22 -51.50 50.15 78.18
CA ARG A 22 -51.87 51.14 79.23
C ARG A 22 -53.35 51.51 79.42
N VAL A 23 -53.92 51.15 80.58
CA VAL A 23 -54.31 52.04 81.71
C VAL A 23 -55.24 51.24 82.65
N ILE A 24 -55.06 51.48 83.94
CA ILE A 24 -55.72 50.92 85.11
C ILE A 24 -57.25 51.15 85.07
N GLY A 25 -58.02 50.11 85.41
CA GLY A 25 -59.48 50.16 85.61
C GLY A 25 -60.07 48.79 85.93
N VAL A 26 -59.98 48.37 87.20
CA VAL A 26 -60.62 47.14 87.71
C VAL A 26 -62.06 47.47 88.12
N LEU A 27 -63.03 46.78 87.52
CA LEU A 27 -64.38 46.60 88.09
C LEU A 27 -64.68 45.10 88.10
N LEU A 28 -64.58 44.47 89.28
CA LEU A 28 -64.97 43.09 89.54
C LEU A 28 -66.08 43.12 90.58
N THR A 29 -67.30 42.78 90.18
CA THR A 29 -68.40 42.45 91.11
C THR A 29 -68.40 40.95 91.39
N GLY A 30 -67.94 40.61 92.59
CA GLY A 30 -68.51 39.65 93.53
C GLY A 30 -68.94 38.27 93.03
N SER A 31 -68.24 37.24 93.52
CA SER A 31 -68.87 36.06 94.15
C SER A 31 -67.86 35.32 95.03
N ALA A 32 -68.18 35.29 96.33
CA ALA A 32 -67.67 34.42 97.40
C ALA A 32 -66.15 34.39 97.67
N LEU A 33 -65.71 35.37 98.47
CA LEU A 33 -64.37 35.61 98.97
C LEU A 33 -64.13 34.88 100.30
N THR A 34 -63.33 33.81 100.29
CA THR A 34 -62.53 33.40 101.46
C THR A 34 -61.08 33.30 101.00
N LEU A 35 -60.43 34.45 100.98
CA LEU A 35 -58.99 34.59 100.79
C LEU A 35 -58.26 34.04 102.02
N PRO A 36 -57.21 33.21 101.88
CA PRO A 36 -56.13 33.26 102.87
C PRO A 36 -55.52 34.67 102.78
N HIS A 37 -55.33 35.32 103.92
CA HIS A 37 -54.78 36.67 104.06
C HIS A 37 -53.59 36.90 103.12
N LEU A 38 -53.73 37.84 102.17
CA LEU A 38 -52.60 38.45 101.48
C LEU A 38 -51.90 39.35 102.50
N VAL A 39 -50.77 38.90 103.05
CA VAL A 39 -49.86 39.80 103.77
C VAL A 39 -49.13 40.63 102.72
N LEU A 40 -49.42 41.92 102.64
CA LEU A 40 -48.61 42.88 101.90
C LEU A 40 -47.24 42.95 102.60
N ALA A 41 -46.19 42.46 101.93
CA ALA A 41 -44.85 42.53 102.48
C ALA A 41 -44.44 44.00 102.72
N GLN A 42 -44.07 44.35 103.95
CA GLN A 42 -43.73 45.72 104.34
C GLN A 42 -42.29 46.04 103.90
N SER A 43 -42.06 47.18 103.25
CA SER A 43 -40.74 47.59 102.76
C SER A 43 -39.91 48.24 103.87
N ALA A 44 -38.67 47.80 104.03
CA ALA A 44 -37.69 48.34 104.96
C ALA A 44 -36.50 48.90 104.17
N THR A 45 -36.11 50.14 104.46
CA THR A 45 -35.06 50.87 103.75
C THR A 45 -33.79 50.95 104.60
N TRP A 46 -32.65 50.65 104.01
CA TRP A 46 -31.34 50.72 104.65
C TRP A 46 -30.89 52.17 104.84
N ASN A 47 -30.51 52.55 106.07
CA ASN A 47 -29.94 53.86 106.40
C ASN A 47 -28.43 53.81 106.72
N GLY A 48 -27.88 52.63 107.06
CA GLY A 48 -26.44 52.39 107.27
C GLY A 48 -25.77 53.21 108.39
N ASN A 49 -26.52 53.72 109.36
CA ASN A 49 -26.01 54.67 110.35
C ASN A 49 -25.06 54.05 111.40
N THR A 50 -25.13 52.73 111.67
CA THR A 50 -24.40 52.13 112.79
C THR A 50 -23.29 51.17 112.37
N SER A 51 -23.54 50.30 111.40
CA SER A 51 -22.66 49.20 111.03
C SER A 51 -22.88 48.78 109.58
N SER A 52 -21.95 48.05 108.97
CA SER A 52 -22.15 47.40 107.67
C SER A 52 -22.88 46.05 107.76
N ASP A 53 -23.10 45.48 108.95
CA ASP A 53 -23.78 44.18 109.09
C ASP A 53 -25.29 44.28 108.82
N PHE A 54 -25.76 43.57 107.78
CA PHE A 54 -27.17 43.52 107.37
C PHE A 54 -28.12 43.09 108.52
N GLY A 55 -27.63 42.25 109.44
CA GLY A 55 -28.38 41.76 110.60
C GLY A 55 -28.56 42.77 111.75
N THR A 56 -28.05 43.99 111.62
CA THR A 56 -28.21 45.05 112.63
C THR A 56 -29.54 45.78 112.44
N ALA A 57 -30.44 45.70 113.42
CA ALA A 57 -31.80 46.21 113.31
C ALA A 57 -31.86 47.75 113.16
N GLU A 58 -30.92 48.48 113.77
CA GLU A 58 -30.82 49.94 113.75
C GLU A 58 -30.49 50.52 112.38
N ASN A 59 -29.94 49.70 111.48
CA ASN A 59 -29.63 50.11 110.10
C ASN A 59 -30.86 50.12 109.18
N TRP A 60 -32.04 49.73 109.68
CA TRP A 60 -33.31 49.73 108.93
C TRP A 60 -34.23 50.83 109.45
N ASN A 61 -34.91 51.55 108.55
CA ASN A 61 -35.86 52.60 108.93
C ASN A 61 -37.05 52.12 109.78
N THR A 62 -37.33 50.82 109.76
CA THR A 62 -38.33 50.14 110.60
C THR A 62 -37.79 49.80 111.99
N GLY A 63 -36.48 49.87 112.22
CA GLY A 63 -35.81 49.40 113.43
C GLY A 63 -35.85 47.88 113.60
N VAL A 64 -36.15 47.12 112.54
CA VAL A 64 -36.25 45.65 112.57
C VAL A 64 -35.55 45.07 111.34
N VAL A 65 -34.76 44.02 111.54
CA VAL A 65 -34.09 43.28 110.46
C VAL A 65 -35.15 42.65 109.53
N PRO A 66 -35.11 42.92 108.21
CA PRO A 66 -36.05 42.35 107.25
C PRO A 66 -36.00 40.83 107.27
N ASN A 67 -37.17 40.19 107.36
CA ASN A 67 -37.33 38.74 107.28
C ASN A 67 -38.15 38.34 106.03
N ASN A 68 -38.54 37.06 105.93
CA ASN A 68 -39.28 36.51 104.80
C ASN A 68 -40.66 37.13 104.51
N ALA A 69 -41.11 38.10 105.32
CA ALA A 69 -42.30 38.93 105.09
C ALA A 69 -41.98 40.38 104.68
N ASN A 70 -40.71 40.78 104.55
CA ASN A 70 -40.30 42.16 104.29
C ASN A 70 -39.53 42.34 102.97
N ILE A 71 -39.69 43.51 102.34
CA ILE A 71 -38.91 43.92 101.16
C ILE A 71 -37.72 44.76 101.62
N ALA A 72 -36.49 44.25 101.47
CA ALA A 72 -35.28 45.00 101.78
C ALA A 72 -34.94 45.97 100.64
N THR A 73 -34.82 47.27 100.93
CA THR A 73 -34.58 48.31 99.92
C THR A 73 -33.33 49.13 100.23
N LEU A 74 -32.44 49.28 99.26
CA LEU A 74 -31.26 50.14 99.28
C LEU A 74 -31.41 51.17 98.17
N ASP A 75 -31.57 52.43 98.53
CA ASP A 75 -31.89 53.52 97.59
C ASP A 75 -30.91 54.71 97.65
N SER A 76 -29.83 54.62 98.44
CA SER A 76 -28.83 55.68 98.55
C SER A 76 -27.40 55.13 98.63
N ALA A 77 -26.51 55.70 97.81
CA ALA A 77 -25.06 55.44 97.89
C ALA A 77 -24.36 56.28 98.98
N ALA A 78 -25.02 57.32 99.52
CA ALA A 78 -24.44 58.30 100.44
C ALA A 78 -24.58 57.92 101.92
N VAL A 79 -24.78 56.63 102.22
CA VAL A 79 -24.83 56.13 103.60
C VAL A 79 -23.42 55.80 104.11
N PRO A 80 -23.10 56.01 105.41
CA PRO A 80 -21.76 55.83 105.94
C PRO A 80 -21.25 54.39 105.85
N ASN A 81 -22.15 53.42 106.06
CA ASN A 81 -21.85 51.99 106.00
C ASN A 81 -22.75 51.28 104.98
N GLN A 82 -22.15 50.69 103.95
CA GLN A 82 -22.85 49.88 102.94
C GLN A 82 -23.11 48.46 103.49
N PRO A 83 -24.27 47.87 103.21
CA PRO A 83 -24.67 46.60 103.81
C PRO A 83 -23.85 45.42 103.30
N THR A 84 -23.46 44.56 104.23
CA THR A 84 -22.73 43.32 104.04
C THR A 84 -23.43 42.20 104.80
N ILE A 85 -23.70 41.09 104.14
CA ILE A 85 -24.28 39.89 104.73
C ILE A 85 -23.14 38.96 105.09
N THR A 86 -22.78 38.90 106.37
CA THR A 86 -21.77 37.96 106.93
C THR A 86 -22.40 36.79 107.68
N THR A 87 -23.70 36.84 107.94
CA THR A 87 -24.52 35.77 108.53
C THR A 87 -25.75 35.52 107.65
N SER A 88 -26.25 34.30 107.56
CA SER A 88 -27.34 33.95 106.64
C SER A 88 -28.65 34.72 106.92
N GLN A 89 -29.24 35.32 105.88
CA GLN A 89 -30.46 36.13 105.95
C GLN A 89 -31.53 35.62 104.96
N SER A 90 -32.81 35.83 105.28
CA SER A 90 -33.93 35.45 104.42
C SER A 90 -34.97 36.57 104.37
N VAL A 91 -35.31 37.02 103.18
CA VAL A 91 -36.22 38.17 102.94
C VAL A 91 -37.27 37.86 101.88
N ALA A 92 -38.36 38.63 101.85
CA ALA A 92 -39.42 38.44 100.86
C ALA A 92 -38.99 38.92 99.46
N GLN A 93 -38.20 39.99 99.38
CA GLN A 93 -37.62 40.55 98.16
C GLN A 93 -36.49 41.51 98.52
N THR A 94 -35.50 41.67 97.64
CA THR A 94 -34.40 42.64 97.79
C THR A 94 -34.39 43.60 96.62
N ASN A 95 -34.31 44.90 96.87
CA ASN A 95 -34.22 45.96 95.87
C ASN A 95 -32.99 46.84 96.14
N VAL A 96 -32.09 46.96 95.17
CA VAL A 96 -30.88 47.78 95.24
C VAL A 96 -30.92 48.80 94.10
N SER A 97 -31.42 50.00 94.35
CA SER A 97 -31.48 51.10 93.38
C SER A 97 -30.30 52.08 93.49
N ALA A 98 -29.62 52.18 94.64
CA ALA A 98 -28.32 52.85 94.77
C ALA A 98 -27.53 52.30 95.97
N GLY A 99 -26.20 52.47 95.95
CA GLY A 99 -25.29 51.87 96.95
C GLY A 99 -24.86 50.44 96.59
N THR A 100 -24.18 49.76 97.51
CA THR A 100 -23.59 48.43 97.29
C THR A 100 -24.07 47.45 98.33
N LEU A 101 -24.74 46.38 97.91
CA LEU A 101 -25.01 45.22 98.76
C LEU A 101 -23.93 44.17 98.57
N THR A 102 -23.24 43.80 99.64
CA THR A 102 -22.25 42.72 99.63
C THR A 102 -22.81 41.47 100.31
N VAL A 103 -22.67 40.30 99.70
CA VAL A 103 -23.15 39.01 100.22
C VAL A 103 -21.94 38.08 100.41
N ASN A 104 -21.53 37.87 101.66
CA ASN A 104 -20.40 37.00 102.03
C ASN A 104 -20.83 35.74 102.80
N SER A 105 -22.12 35.59 103.10
CA SER A 105 -22.76 34.37 103.64
C SER A 105 -24.01 34.04 102.78
N ALA A 106 -25.13 33.53 103.31
CA ALA A 106 -26.32 33.25 102.49
C ALA A 106 -27.36 34.37 102.52
N LEU A 107 -27.91 34.77 101.37
CA LEU A 107 -29.13 35.57 101.26
C LEU A 107 -30.19 34.77 100.51
N SER A 108 -31.29 34.42 101.18
CA SER A 108 -32.47 33.84 100.54
C SER A 108 -33.47 34.96 100.22
N SER A 109 -33.61 35.30 98.94
CA SER A 109 -34.51 36.34 98.47
C SER A 109 -35.15 35.86 97.17
N PRO A 110 -36.48 35.57 97.15
CA PRO A 110 -37.17 35.09 95.96
C PRO A 110 -36.86 35.90 94.69
N THR A 111 -36.70 37.21 94.82
CA THR A 111 -36.19 38.09 93.76
C THR A 111 -35.28 39.17 94.35
N THR A 112 -34.14 39.39 93.71
CA THR A 112 -33.21 40.47 94.01
C THR A 112 -33.11 41.37 92.78
N THR A 113 -33.61 42.59 92.89
CA THR A 113 -33.61 43.55 91.79
C THR A 113 -32.52 44.60 92.02
N VAL A 114 -31.58 44.73 91.10
CA VAL A 114 -30.56 45.79 91.07
C VAL A 114 -30.93 46.78 89.96
N SER A 115 -31.06 48.06 90.27
CA SER A 115 -31.55 49.08 89.33
C SER A 115 -30.80 50.40 89.50
N ALA A 116 -31.07 51.38 88.63
CA ALA A 116 -30.45 52.71 88.64
C ALA A 116 -28.92 52.66 88.79
N THR A 117 -28.31 53.07 89.91
CA THR A 117 -26.85 53.01 90.12
C THR A 117 -26.45 51.98 91.20
N GLY A 118 -27.35 51.05 91.51
CA GLY A 118 -27.15 50.02 92.51
C GLY A 118 -26.09 48.99 92.10
N THR A 119 -25.37 48.48 93.10
CA THR A 119 -24.38 47.43 92.92
C THR A 119 -24.66 46.24 93.83
N LEU A 120 -24.62 45.03 93.29
CA LEU A 120 -24.62 43.79 94.07
C LEU A 120 -23.28 43.08 93.93
N VAL A 121 -22.68 42.70 95.06
CA VAL A 121 -21.43 41.92 95.11
C VAL A 121 -21.71 40.65 95.89
N VAL A 122 -21.71 39.49 95.24
CA VAL A 122 -21.70 38.19 95.92
C VAL A 122 -20.24 37.76 96.04
N GLY A 123 -19.69 37.77 97.25
CA GLY A 123 -18.31 37.36 97.54
C GLY A 123 -18.09 35.86 97.39
N ALA A 124 -16.84 35.39 97.48
CA ALA A 124 -16.48 33.99 97.20
C ALA A 124 -17.19 32.96 98.10
N GLU A 125 -17.48 33.32 99.36
CA GLU A 125 -18.24 32.50 100.30
C GLU A 125 -19.76 32.82 100.28
N GLY A 126 -20.16 33.81 99.48
CA GLY A 126 -21.52 34.28 99.36
C GLY A 126 -22.43 33.33 98.59
N THR A 127 -23.67 33.18 99.05
CA THR A 127 -24.73 32.44 98.34
C THR A 127 -26.01 33.27 98.25
N LEU A 128 -26.42 33.67 97.06
CA LEU A 128 -27.74 34.24 96.80
C LEU A 128 -28.70 33.13 96.36
N THR A 129 -29.78 32.90 97.09
CA THR A 129 -30.84 31.94 96.73
C THR A 129 -32.07 32.71 96.26
N GLY A 130 -32.50 32.47 95.02
CA GLY A 130 -33.59 33.18 94.33
C GLY A 130 -33.11 34.02 93.13
N ASN A 131 -34.05 34.62 92.38
CA ASN A 131 -33.75 35.23 91.08
C ASN A 131 -33.00 36.56 91.21
N LEU A 132 -32.13 36.87 90.26
CA LEU A 132 -31.44 38.17 90.15
C LEU A 132 -31.90 38.91 88.89
N ASP A 133 -32.51 40.07 89.08
CA ASP A 133 -32.90 40.98 88.00
C ASP A 133 -32.01 42.22 88.06
N THR A 134 -31.37 42.62 86.97
CA THR A 134 -30.60 43.87 86.91
C THR A 134 -31.14 44.76 85.80
N THR A 135 -31.26 46.07 86.02
CA THR A 135 -31.84 47.04 85.07
C THR A 135 -31.15 48.41 85.16
N GLY A 136 -31.32 49.26 84.14
CA GLY A 136 -30.76 50.62 84.15
C GLY A 136 -29.22 50.62 84.12
N ALA A 137 -28.59 51.46 84.95
CA ALA A 137 -27.12 51.46 85.10
C ALA A 137 -26.63 50.52 86.22
N GLY A 138 -27.50 49.63 86.72
CA GLY A 138 -27.17 48.74 87.82
C GLY A 138 -26.11 47.71 87.45
N THR A 139 -25.23 47.39 88.38
CA THR A 139 -24.12 46.45 88.17
C THR A 139 -24.16 45.30 89.17
N ALA A 140 -23.69 44.12 88.75
CA ALA A 140 -23.53 42.99 89.65
C ALA A 140 -22.17 42.32 89.48
N SER A 141 -21.67 41.68 90.52
CA SER A 141 -20.52 40.78 90.46
C SER A 141 -20.75 39.56 91.35
N ASN A 142 -20.47 38.36 90.85
CA ASN A 142 -20.58 37.12 91.59
C ASN A 142 -19.26 36.34 91.59
N ALA A 143 -18.66 36.15 92.75
CA ALA A 143 -17.55 35.23 92.98
C ALA A 143 -17.97 33.98 93.78
N GLY A 144 -19.17 33.97 94.37
CA GLY A 144 -19.73 32.86 95.15
C GLY A 144 -20.78 32.08 94.37
N THR A 145 -21.96 31.85 94.94
CA THR A 145 -23.05 31.08 94.30
C THR A 145 -24.33 31.92 94.14
N ILE A 146 -24.90 31.95 92.95
CA ILE A 146 -26.28 32.40 92.71
C ILE A 146 -27.13 31.17 92.37
N ASN A 147 -27.96 30.77 93.32
CA ASN A 147 -28.89 29.66 93.20
C ASN A 147 -30.28 30.15 92.74
N GLY A 148 -30.37 30.64 91.51
CA GLY A 148 -31.58 31.17 90.89
C GLY A 148 -31.34 31.62 89.45
N ALA A 149 -32.41 32.00 88.72
CA ALA A 149 -32.29 32.54 87.37
C ALA A 149 -31.79 34.00 87.41
N VAL A 150 -31.08 34.42 86.36
CA VAL A 150 -30.56 35.78 86.24
C VAL A 150 -31.11 36.45 84.98
N THR A 151 -31.83 37.56 85.12
CA THR A 151 -32.24 38.41 84.01
C THR A 151 -31.42 39.70 84.03
N HIS A 152 -30.41 39.79 83.16
CA HIS A 152 -29.50 40.92 83.07
C HIS A 152 -29.91 41.96 82.02
N ARG A 153 -30.31 43.15 82.46
CA ARG A 153 -30.61 44.33 81.62
C ARG A 153 -29.91 45.60 82.16
N GLY A 154 -28.95 45.43 83.06
CA GLY A 154 -28.19 46.51 83.71
C GLY A 154 -26.96 46.95 82.91
N ALA A 155 -26.04 47.72 83.50
CA ALA A 155 -24.84 48.18 82.80
C ALA A 155 -23.80 47.06 82.59
N ALA A 156 -23.52 46.28 83.64
CA ALA A 156 -22.55 45.18 83.60
C ALA A 156 -22.82 44.13 84.66
N PHE A 157 -22.61 42.85 84.32
CA PHE A 157 -22.61 41.75 85.28
C PHE A 157 -21.40 40.84 85.06
N ALA A 158 -20.55 40.70 86.08
CA ALA A 158 -19.39 39.82 86.07
C ALA A 158 -19.60 38.58 86.95
N ASN A 159 -19.28 37.39 86.46
CA ASN A 159 -19.40 36.14 87.20
C ASN A 159 -18.07 35.35 87.18
N SER A 160 -17.41 35.21 88.32
CA SER A 160 -16.31 34.26 88.52
C SER A 160 -16.71 33.06 89.38
N GLY A 161 -17.92 33.05 89.94
CA GLY A 161 -18.48 31.97 90.77
C GLY A 161 -19.45 31.03 90.03
N LEU A 162 -20.37 30.40 90.77
CA LEU A 162 -21.40 29.51 90.25
C LEU A 162 -22.74 30.23 90.07
N ILE A 163 -23.41 30.05 88.94
CA ILE A 163 -24.82 30.40 88.71
C ILE A 163 -25.58 29.11 88.42
N SER A 164 -26.53 28.73 89.26
CA SER A 164 -27.29 27.48 89.08
C SER A 164 -28.40 27.59 88.02
N GLY A 165 -28.98 28.78 87.81
CA GLY A 165 -30.12 29.01 86.91
C GLY A 165 -29.75 29.56 85.53
N LEU A 166 -30.76 29.75 84.67
CA LEU A 166 -30.62 30.35 83.34
C LEU A 166 -30.18 31.80 83.44
N VAL A 167 -29.24 32.22 82.60
CA VAL A 167 -28.85 33.62 82.44
C VAL A 167 -29.49 34.19 81.18
N GLU A 168 -30.42 35.13 81.30
CA GLU A 168 -30.95 35.93 80.20
C GLU A 168 -30.24 37.28 80.14
N ASN A 169 -29.36 37.49 79.15
CA ASN A 169 -28.61 38.72 78.98
C ASN A 169 -29.22 39.61 77.89
N SER A 170 -29.48 40.89 78.20
CA SER A 170 -29.82 41.96 77.27
C SER A 170 -28.84 43.15 77.34
N ALA A 171 -27.70 43.00 78.01
CA ALA A 171 -26.67 44.04 78.18
C ALA A 171 -25.24 43.47 78.15
N THR A 172 -24.33 43.89 79.04
CA THR A 172 -22.92 43.44 79.05
C THR A 172 -22.67 42.42 80.17
N PHE A 173 -22.57 41.15 79.81
CA PHE A 173 -22.30 40.05 80.73
C PHE A 173 -20.89 39.50 80.52
N SER A 174 -20.17 39.21 81.60
CA SER A 174 -18.88 38.52 81.57
C SER A 174 -18.90 37.36 82.56
N SER A 175 -18.47 36.16 82.16
CA SER A 175 -18.34 35.02 83.06
C SER A 175 -17.04 34.29 82.85
N THR A 176 -16.27 34.08 83.91
CA THR A 176 -15.15 33.13 83.97
C THR A 176 -15.46 31.92 84.87
N GLY A 177 -16.61 31.93 85.54
CA GLY A 177 -17.07 30.88 86.45
C GLY A 177 -17.98 29.83 85.80
N ALA A 178 -18.77 29.13 86.61
CA ALA A 178 -19.69 28.07 86.15
C ALA A 178 -21.13 28.58 86.02
N ILE A 179 -21.82 28.23 84.93
CA ILE A 179 -23.25 28.49 84.71
C ILE A 179 -23.93 27.16 84.43
N ASN A 180 -24.91 26.74 85.25
CA ASN A 180 -25.55 25.43 85.11
C ASN A 180 -26.93 25.44 84.46
N GLY A 181 -27.56 26.60 84.28
CA GLY A 181 -28.90 26.71 83.68
C GLY A 181 -28.93 27.21 82.24
N GLY A 182 -27.78 27.39 81.59
CA GLY A 182 -27.66 27.91 80.23
C GLY A 182 -27.56 29.44 80.13
N LEU A 183 -27.44 29.93 78.90
CA LEU A 183 -27.29 31.35 78.57
C LEU A 183 -28.17 31.73 77.37
N ASN A 184 -28.97 32.78 77.51
CA ASN A 184 -29.75 33.41 76.46
C ASN A 184 -29.30 34.86 76.26
N ASN A 185 -28.41 35.09 75.29
CA ASN A 185 -27.85 36.40 74.96
C ASN A 185 -28.66 37.07 73.84
N LEU A 186 -29.47 38.07 74.16
CA LEU A 186 -30.47 38.68 73.28
C LEU A 186 -29.86 39.66 72.25
N VAL A 187 -30.71 40.29 71.44
CA VAL A 187 -30.27 41.23 70.39
C VAL A 187 -29.65 42.49 71.01
N GLY A 188 -28.47 42.89 70.51
CA GLY A 188 -27.77 44.10 70.94
C GLY A 188 -26.94 43.96 72.23
N SER A 189 -26.92 42.79 72.86
CA SER A 189 -26.15 42.50 74.06
C SER A 189 -24.81 41.84 73.77
N THR A 190 -23.87 41.94 74.72
CA THR A 190 -22.54 41.29 74.66
C THR A 190 -22.38 40.35 75.85
N ALA A 191 -22.02 39.09 75.60
CA ALA A 191 -21.66 38.12 76.62
C ALA A 191 -20.23 37.62 76.36
N THR A 192 -19.32 37.80 77.32
CA THR A 192 -17.95 37.26 77.26
C THR A 192 -17.83 36.10 78.24
N VAL A 193 -17.49 34.89 77.78
CA VAL A 193 -17.56 33.68 78.61
C VAL A 193 -16.29 32.82 78.53
N SER A 194 -15.95 32.19 79.66
CA SER A 194 -15.01 31.09 79.85
C SER A 194 -15.43 30.29 81.11
N GLY A 195 -14.81 29.14 81.37
CA GLY A 195 -15.14 28.24 82.49
C GLY A 195 -16.05 27.09 82.07
N THR A 196 -17.17 26.90 82.76
CA THR A 196 -18.12 25.80 82.47
C THR A 196 -19.51 26.37 82.22
N LEU A 197 -20.15 25.96 81.13
CA LEU A 197 -21.53 26.34 80.83
C LEU A 197 -22.34 25.07 80.53
N ASN A 198 -23.14 24.63 81.50
CA ASN A 198 -24.11 23.57 81.35
C ASN A 198 -25.48 24.18 81.05
N GLY A 199 -26.19 23.65 80.05
CA GLY A 199 -27.46 24.17 79.55
C GLY A 199 -27.35 24.86 78.19
N ALA A 200 -28.48 25.05 77.50
CA ALA A 200 -28.51 25.58 76.14
C ALA A 200 -27.91 27.00 76.06
N ILE A 201 -27.09 27.24 75.04
CA ILE A 201 -26.55 28.56 74.71
C ILE A 201 -27.33 29.08 73.51
N THR A 202 -28.06 30.16 73.68
CA THR A 202 -28.78 30.86 72.61
C THR A 202 -28.24 32.27 72.49
N SER A 203 -27.91 32.72 71.28
CA SER A 203 -27.42 34.06 71.05
C SER A 203 -28.05 34.72 69.83
N SER A 204 -28.47 35.98 70.00
CA SER A 204 -28.84 36.91 68.93
C SER A 204 -28.07 38.24 69.00
N GLY A 205 -27.09 38.33 69.91
CA GLY A 205 -26.14 39.43 70.12
C GLY A 205 -24.70 38.95 69.96
N ALA A 206 -23.73 39.64 70.56
CA ALA A 206 -22.32 39.25 70.51
C ALA A 206 -21.99 38.27 71.65
N LEU A 207 -21.61 37.04 71.33
CA LEU A 207 -21.06 36.05 72.27
C LEU A 207 -19.56 35.88 72.00
N ILE A 208 -18.73 36.18 72.99
CA ILE A 208 -17.27 36.13 72.89
C ILE A 208 -16.76 35.06 73.86
N ILE A 209 -16.02 34.09 73.36
CA ILE A 209 -15.34 33.07 74.16
C ILE A 209 -13.88 33.49 74.26
N ASN A 210 -13.43 33.88 75.46
CA ASN A 210 -12.12 34.53 75.68
C ASN A 210 -11.19 33.72 76.61
N GLY A 211 -11.34 32.41 76.62
CA GLY A 211 -10.60 31.42 77.39
C GLY A 211 -11.28 30.05 77.28
N ASP A 212 -10.76 29.03 77.95
CA ASP A 212 -11.33 27.68 77.87
C ASP A 212 -12.77 27.64 78.38
N LEU A 213 -13.67 27.06 77.59
CA LEU A 213 -15.08 26.90 77.92
C LEU A 213 -15.50 25.46 77.63
N MET A 214 -15.89 24.74 78.68
CA MET A 214 -16.51 23.42 78.56
C MET A 214 -18.04 23.55 78.56
N SER A 215 -18.69 23.02 77.53
CA SER A 215 -20.16 22.94 77.43
C SER A 215 -20.55 21.71 76.65
N SER A 216 -21.52 20.93 77.12
CA SER A 216 -22.04 19.75 76.40
C SER A 216 -23.40 19.96 75.72
N SER A 217 -23.94 21.18 75.83
CA SER A 217 -25.28 21.53 75.36
C SER A 217 -25.25 22.17 73.97
N THR A 218 -26.42 22.45 73.41
CA THR A 218 -26.53 23.08 72.09
C THR A 218 -26.15 24.56 72.12
N LEU A 219 -25.46 25.01 71.06
CA LEU A 219 -25.20 26.43 70.80
C LEU A 219 -26.03 26.85 69.59
N SER A 220 -26.90 27.83 69.74
CA SER A 220 -27.72 28.36 68.65
C SER A 220 -27.49 29.85 68.49
N ASN A 221 -26.96 30.26 67.34
CA ASN A 221 -26.80 31.65 66.95
C ASN A 221 -27.87 32.05 65.92
N ALA A 222 -28.54 33.18 66.12
CA ALA A 222 -29.69 33.62 65.31
C ALA A 222 -29.73 35.14 65.12
N GLY A 223 -30.62 35.62 64.24
CA GLY A 223 -30.85 37.06 64.05
C GLY A 223 -29.64 37.78 63.47
N GLY A 224 -29.10 38.77 64.20
CA GLY A 224 -27.85 39.48 63.87
C GLY A 224 -26.66 39.09 64.76
N GLY A 225 -26.76 37.97 65.49
CA GLY A 225 -25.77 37.57 66.48
C GLY A 225 -24.44 37.12 65.87
N THR A 226 -23.37 37.32 66.63
CA THR A 226 -22.00 36.90 66.29
C THR A 226 -21.43 36.08 67.43
N VAL A 227 -20.88 34.91 67.14
CA VAL A 227 -20.12 34.10 68.10
C VAL A 227 -18.64 34.17 67.72
N VAL A 228 -17.78 34.62 68.62
CA VAL A 228 -16.34 34.72 68.40
C VAL A 228 -15.62 33.86 69.43
N ILE A 229 -14.88 32.85 68.97
CA ILE A 229 -13.95 32.08 69.81
C ILE A 229 -12.57 32.69 69.58
N ASN A 230 -12.03 33.40 70.56
CA ASN A 230 -10.76 34.10 70.42
C ASN A 230 -9.57 33.14 70.32
N ALA A 231 -8.47 33.62 69.73
CA ALA A 231 -7.22 32.88 69.67
C ALA A 231 -6.75 32.49 71.09
N GLY A 232 -6.35 31.23 71.28
CA GLY A 232 -5.95 30.68 72.58
C GLY A 232 -7.10 30.20 73.48
N ALA A 233 -8.37 30.39 73.08
CA ALA A 233 -9.52 29.83 73.78
C ALA A 233 -9.89 28.43 73.23
N ASP A 234 -10.21 27.47 74.10
CA ASP A 234 -10.76 26.17 73.70
C ASP A 234 -12.22 25.98 74.12
N LEU A 235 -13.12 25.87 73.14
CA LEU A 235 -14.52 25.52 73.33
C LEU A 235 -14.71 24.02 73.11
N SER A 236 -14.65 23.24 74.19
CA SER A 236 -14.56 21.78 74.11
C SER A 236 -15.84 21.06 74.56
N SER A 237 -16.04 19.86 73.98
CA SER A 237 -17.18 18.97 74.21
C SER A 237 -18.55 19.53 73.80
N MET A 238 -18.59 20.50 72.89
CA MET A 238 -19.81 21.23 72.51
C MET A 238 -20.87 20.32 71.87
N GLY A 239 -22.13 20.46 72.27
CA GLY A 239 -23.25 19.82 71.58
C GLY A 239 -23.47 20.38 70.18
N THR A 240 -24.65 20.13 69.58
CA THR A 240 -24.95 20.65 68.23
C THR A 240 -24.86 22.17 68.20
N VAL A 241 -24.04 22.69 67.28
CA VAL A 241 -23.89 24.12 66.97
C VAL A 241 -24.78 24.45 65.78
N SER A 242 -25.65 25.44 65.89
CA SER A 242 -26.53 25.90 64.82
C SER A 242 -26.35 27.39 64.59
N ASN A 243 -26.21 27.80 63.33
CA ASN A 243 -26.13 29.18 62.91
C ASN A 243 -27.24 29.51 61.91
N THR A 244 -28.16 30.35 62.35
CA THR A 244 -29.22 30.99 61.57
C THR A 244 -29.06 32.51 61.56
N SER A 245 -27.88 33.04 61.92
CA SER A 245 -27.59 34.48 61.89
C SER A 245 -27.45 35.00 60.46
N SER A 246 -27.77 36.28 60.29
CA SER A 246 -27.58 37.09 59.09
C SER A 246 -26.26 37.85 59.05
N ALA A 247 -25.47 37.79 60.13
CA ALA A 247 -24.16 38.43 60.19
C ALA A 247 -23.16 37.75 59.23
N ALA A 248 -22.31 38.55 58.57
CA ALA A 248 -21.30 38.05 57.66
C ALA A 248 -20.39 37.01 58.33
N ASP A 249 -19.95 37.26 59.56
CA ASP A 249 -19.20 36.31 60.38
C ASP A 249 -20.03 35.89 61.60
N GLY A 250 -21.16 35.22 61.33
CA GLY A 250 -22.06 34.77 62.40
C GLY A 250 -21.36 33.87 63.43
N ILE A 251 -20.40 33.05 63.00
CA ILE A 251 -19.51 32.29 63.90
C ILE A 251 -18.08 32.38 63.36
N LEU A 252 -17.18 32.94 64.17
CA LEU A 252 -15.75 33.08 63.91
C LEU A 252 -14.95 32.24 64.92
N ILE A 253 -14.14 31.31 64.43
CA ILE A 253 -13.37 30.36 65.25
C ILE A 253 -11.89 30.69 65.10
N ASN A 254 -11.34 31.57 65.94
CA ASN A 254 -9.90 31.87 65.98
C ASN A 254 -9.14 30.99 66.98
N GLY A 255 -9.82 30.46 68.00
CA GLY A 255 -9.31 29.43 68.93
C GLY A 255 -9.69 28.02 68.49
N SER A 256 -10.02 27.15 69.44
CA SER A 256 -10.45 25.77 69.18
C SER A 256 -11.95 25.60 69.45
N LEU A 257 -12.66 24.87 68.59
CA LEU A 257 -14.00 24.37 68.79
C LEU A 257 -14.01 22.86 68.60
N THR A 258 -14.23 22.10 69.67
CA THR A 258 -14.36 20.65 69.63
C THR A 258 -15.79 20.26 69.97
N LEU A 259 -16.49 19.63 69.03
CA LEU A 259 -17.82 19.10 69.25
C LEU A 259 -17.77 17.74 69.98
N ALA A 260 -18.78 17.47 70.81
CA ALA A 260 -19.04 16.17 71.38
C ALA A 260 -19.32 15.12 70.28
N PRO A 261 -19.10 13.82 70.56
CA PRO A 261 -19.49 12.76 69.65
C PRO A 261 -20.96 12.87 69.23
N ASN A 262 -21.23 12.69 67.94
CA ASN A 262 -22.57 12.77 67.31
C ASN A 262 -23.21 14.17 67.26
N ALA A 263 -22.53 15.22 67.70
CA ALA A 263 -23.00 16.59 67.51
C ALA A 263 -22.75 17.07 66.06
N ALA A 264 -23.61 17.97 65.59
CA ALA A 264 -23.51 18.57 64.26
C ALA A 264 -23.25 20.08 64.32
N TYR A 265 -22.55 20.60 63.32
CA TYR A 265 -22.42 22.02 63.02
C TYR A 265 -23.34 22.37 61.85
N ARG A 266 -24.43 23.11 62.10
CA ARG A 266 -25.47 23.40 61.10
C ARG A 266 -25.49 24.88 60.75
N VAL A 267 -25.54 25.21 59.46
CA VAL A 267 -25.74 26.58 58.94
C VAL A 267 -26.98 26.59 58.06
N GLN A 268 -27.96 27.44 58.40
CA GLN A 268 -29.33 27.35 57.87
C GLN A 268 -29.89 28.64 57.21
N GLN A 269 -29.09 29.68 56.95
CA GLN A 269 -29.59 30.98 56.44
C GLN A 269 -29.12 31.36 55.03
N ALA A 270 -29.92 32.18 54.32
CA ALA A 270 -29.77 32.50 52.90
C ALA A 270 -28.85 33.72 52.64
N ALA A 271 -27.75 33.46 51.92
CA ALA A 271 -26.99 34.39 51.05
C ALA A 271 -25.93 35.35 51.63
N SER A 272 -25.59 35.38 52.93
CA SER A 272 -24.49 36.26 53.40
C SER A 272 -23.65 35.75 54.58
N THR A 273 -24.01 34.62 55.19
CA THR A 273 -23.28 34.07 56.34
C THR A 273 -22.04 33.28 55.90
N ARG A 274 -20.88 33.71 56.39
CA ARG A 274 -19.59 33.01 56.32
C ARG A 274 -19.32 32.32 57.66
N VAL A 275 -18.93 31.05 57.62
CA VAL A 275 -18.24 30.40 58.73
C VAL A 275 -16.76 30.52 58.45
N ALA A 276 -16.04 31.19 59.33
CA ALA A 276 -14.59 31.38 59.22
C ALA A 276 -13.88 30.62 60.34
N VAL A 277 -13.02 29.68 59.95
CA VAL A 277 -12.16 28.91 60.87
C VAL A 277 -10.74 29.42 60.72
N GLY A 278 -10.27 30.26 61.64
CA GLY A 278 -8.87 30.69 61.74
C GLY A 278 -8.01 29.82 62.67
N GLY A 279 -8.63 29.14 63.64
CA GLY A 279 -8.00 28.23 64.59
C GLY A 279 -8.30 26.76 64.29
N THR A 280 -8.84 25.98 65.25
CA THR A 280 -9.16 24.55 65.05
C THR A 280 -10.67 24.28 65.19
N LEU A 281 -11.27 23.57 64.23
CA LEU A 281 -12.61 23.00 64.33
C LEU A 281 -12.50 21.48 64.32
N SER A 282 -12.95 20.80 65.37
CA SER A 282 -12.91 19.34 65.50
C SER A 282 -14.32 18.76 65.64
N LEU A 283 -14.68 17.88 64.70
CA LEU A 283 -15.96 17.17 64.61
C LEU A 283 -15.72 15.70 65.03
N ALA A 284 -15.84 15.41 66.33
CA ALA A 284 -15.50 14.10 66.90
C ALA A 284 -16.46 12.97 66.45
N ASN A 285 -15.95 11.73 66.34
CA ASN A 285 -16.77 10.53 66.10
C ASN A 285 -16.40 9.35 67.02
N LEU A 286 -17.42 8.56 67.37
CA LEU A 286 -17.34 7.29 68.07
C LEU A 286 -18.09 6.26 67.19
N ALA A 287 -17.33 5.48 66.41
CA ALA A 287 -17.77 4.35 65.59
C ALA A 287 -18.53 4.63 64.25
N ALA A 288 -18.24 3.76 63.28
CA ALA A 288 -18.40 3.95 61.84
C ALA A 288 -19.68 3.32 61.24
N THR A 289 -20.88 3.58 61.78
CA THR A 289 -22.10 2.87 61.33
C THR A 289 -23.29 3.72 60.86
N GLY A 290 -23.13 5.02 60.57
CA GLY A 290 -24.26 5.83 60.06
C GLY A 290 -23.90 7.06 59.23
N ASN A 291 -24.69 7.31 58.17
CA ASN A 291 -24.66 8.47 57.27
C ASN A 291 -25.28 9.73 57.92
N ASP A 292 -24.84 10.13 59.11
CA ASP A 292 -25.38 11.33 59.76
C ASP A 292 -24.49 12.56 59.48
N ASP A 293 -25.02 13.51 58.69
CA ASP A 293 -24.35 14.76 58.31
C ASP A 293 -23.96 15.62 59.52
N ARG A 294 -22.64 15.76 59.77
CA ARG A 294 -22.11 16.49 60.95
C ARG A 294 -21.65 17.91 60.71
N LEU A 295 -21.40 18.31 59.48
CA LEU A 295 -21.38 19.73 59.10
C LEU A 295 -22.46 19.86 58.00
N VAL A 296 -23.38 20.80 58.13
CA VAL A 296 -24.55 20.92 57.25
C VAL A 296 -24.63 22.35 56.77
N LEU A 297 -24.53 22.58 55.47
CA LEU A 297 -24.54 23.91 54.85
C LEU A 297 -25.75 24.04 53.91
N ASN A 298 -26.76 24.84 54.30
CA ASN A 298 -27.94 25.08 53.46
C ASN A 298 -27.98 26.50 52.88
N SER A 299 -28.68 26.69 51.76
CA SER A 299 -29.11 28.00 51.24
C SER A 299 -27.98 29.00 50.87
N ASN A 300 -26.99 28.61 50.07
CA ASN A 300 -25.84 29.46 49.64
C ASN A 300 -24.87 29.92 50.75
N ALA A 301 -24.76 29.18 51.87
CA ALA A 301 -23.77 29.47 52.89
C ALA A 301 -22.32 29.38 52.36
N ARG A 302 -21.40 30.21 52.88
CA ARG A 302 -19.97 30.17 52.56
C ARG A 302 -19.18 29.59 53.74
N PHE A 303 -18.35 28.60 53.50
CA PHE A 303 -17.43 28.05 54.50
C PHE A 303 -15.99 28.41 54.10
N LEU A 304 -15.24 29.05 54.99
CA LEU A 304 -13.86 29.45 54.79
C LEU A 304 -12.99 28.86 55.90
N ASN A 305 -12.14 27.89 55.58
CA ASN A 305 -11.11 27.39 56.48
C ASN A 305 -9.77 28.08 56.19
N GLN A 306 -9.19 28.73 57.19
CA GLN A 306 -7.84 29.30 57.18
C GLN A 306 -6.94 28.70 58.28
N GLY A 307 -7.49 27.79 59.11
CA GLY A 307 -6.81 27.10 60.20
C GLY A 307 -6.82 25.59 60.00
N THR A 308 -7.24 24.81 60.99
CA THR A 308 -7.34 23.34 60.93
C THR A 308 -8.77 22.87 61.12
N VAL A 309 -9.28 22.05 60.21
CA VAL A 309 -10.56 21.33 60.35
C VAL A 309 -10.27 19.85 60.49
N ASN A 310 -10.69 19.23 61.59
CA ASN A 310 -10.64 17.79 61.82
C ASN A 310 -12.05 17.21 61.70
N ALA A 311 -12.32 16.42 60.67
CA ALA A 311 -13.60 15.80 60.41
C ALA A 311 -13.47 14.27 60.29
N SER A 312 -14.45 13.53 60.82
CA SER A 312 -14.51 12.07 60.65
C SER A 312 -15.23 11.66 59.35
N LEU A 313 -14.95 10.43 58.88
CA LEU A 313 -15.36 9.69 57.68
C LEU A 313 -16.60 10.14 56.84
N THR A 314 -17.62 10.76 57.41
CA THR A 314 -18.87 11.13 56.72
C THR A 314 -19.38 12.49 57.20
N GLY A 315 -18.73 13.57 56.75
CA GLY A 315 -19.15 14.93 57.08
C GLY A 315 -19.36 15.78 55.82
N VAL A 316 -20.63 15.92 55.41
CA VAL A 316 -21.30 17.14 54.86
C VAL A 316 -21.98 16.99 53.52
N VAL A 317 -23.31 17.08 53.61
CA VAL A 317 -24.24 17.51 52.56
C VAL A 317 -24.42 19.03 52.60
N GLY A 318 -24.45 19.64 51.42
CA GLY A 318 -25.16 20.89 51.20
C GLY A 318 -26.33 20.70 50.23
N SER A 319 -27.42 21.40 50.49
CA SER A 319 -28.46 21.70 49.50
C SER A 319 -28.02 22.89 48.63
N SER A 320 -28.50 22.94 47.38
CA SER A 320 -28.13 23.86 46.29
C SER A 320 -27.40 25.17 46.67
N GLY A 321 -26.18 25.36 46.14
CA GLY A 321 -25.51 26.67 45.98
C GLY A 321 -24.46 27.09 47.03
N ALA A 322 -24.04 26.21 47.94
CA ALA A 322 -22.96 26.51 48.89
C ALA A 322 -21.55 26.57 48.24
N ASN A 323 -20.65 27.39 48.78
CA ASN A 323 -19.25 27.50 48.34
C ASN A 323 -18.29 27.31 49.53
N THR A 324 -17.40 26.32 49.43
CA THR A 324 -16.42 25.97 50.48
C THR A 324 -15.01 26.29 49.99
N VAL A 325 -14.25 27.05 50.77
CA VAL A 325 -12.84 27.37 50.49
C VAL A 325 -11.98 26.86 51.64
N ASN A 326 -10.99 26.03 51.33
CA ASN A 326 -9.98 25.55 52.26
C ASN A 326 -8.61 26.17 51.96
N ASP A 327 -8.22 27.19 52.70
CA ASP A 327 -6.87 27.81 52.66
C ASP A 327 -5.92 27.21 53.71
N GLY A 328 -6.44 26.43 54.68
CA GLY A 328 -5.68 25.83 55.78
C GLY A 328 -5.48 24.30 55.66
N ILE A 329 -5.53 23.59 56.79
CA ILE A 329 -5.43 22.13 56.87
C ILE A 329 -6.83 21.54 57.06
N TRP A 330 -7.20 20.56 56.23
CA TRP A 330 -8.40 19.74 56.41
C TRP A 330 -8.00 18.29 56.61
N ASN A 331 -8.34 17.69 57.73
CA ASN A 331 -8.12 16.27 58.02
C ASN A 331 -9.48 15.54 57.94
N GLY A 332 -9.63 14.59 57.03
CA GLY A 332 -10.85 13.77 56.88
C GLY A 332 -11.48 13.79 55.48
N GLY A 333 -12.45 12.88 55.27
CA GLY A 333 -13.21 12.75 54.02
C GLY A 333 -14.30 13.82 53.83
N PHE A 334 -14.81 13.95 52.60
CA PHE A 334 -15.83 14.92 52.21
C PHE A 334 -16.68 14.44 51.04
N VAL A 335 -17.95 14.84 50.98
CA VAL A 335 -18.89 14.55 49.87
C VAL A 335 -19.39 15.88 49.28
N VAL A 336 -19.36 16.04 47.96
CA VAL A 336 -19.84 17.27 47.29
C VAL A 336 -21.33 17.12 46.93
N GLY A 337 -22.17 17.98 47.51
CA GLY A 337 -23.61 18.09 47.23
C GLY A 337 -23.97 18.82 45.90
N GLN A 338 -25.26 19.01 45.63
CA GLN A 338 -25.78 19.44 44.30
C GLN A 338 -25.54 20.93 44.11
N ASN A 339 -24.98 21.35 42.98
CA ASN A 339 -24.57 22.72 42.68
C ASN A 339 -23.62 23.32 43.73
N ILE A 340 -22.67 22.53 44.23
CA ILE A 340 -21.64 22.99 45.18
C ILE A 340 -20.30 23.14 44.46
N THR A 341 -19.55 24.19 44.83
CA THR A 341 -18.13 24.33 44.47
C THR A 341 -17.26 24.28 45.72
N VAL A 342 -16.25 23.42 45.71
CA VAL A 342 -15.19 23.38 46.73
C VAL A 342 -13.89 23.85 46.10
N THR A 343 -13.17 24.74 46.78
CA THR A 343 -11.83 25.18 46.37
C THR A 343 -10.85 24.87 47.49
N ASN A 344 -9.88 24.00 47.24
CA ASN A 344 -8.79 23.69 48.17
C ASN A 344 -7.52 24.44 47.75
N ASN A 345 -7.12 25.49 48.48
CA ASN A 345 -5.84 26.18 48.33
C ASN A 345 -4.77 25.69 49.32
N GLY A 346 -5.16 25.00 50.40
CA GLY A 346 -4.27 24.50 51.47
C GLY A 346 -3.96 23.00 51.38
N THR A 347 -3.86 22.35 52.54
CA THR A 347 -3.59 20.90 52.64
C THR A 347 -4.85 20.12 53.01
N TRP A 348 -5.12 19.03 52.30
CA TRP A 348 -6.22 18.12 52.57
C TRP A 348 -5.70 16.71 52.83
N ASN A 349 -5.69 16.29 54.09
CA ASN A 349 -5.24 14.97 54.50
C ASN A 349 -6.45 14.04 54.59
N LEU A 350 -6.53 13.05 53.69
CA LEU A 350 -7.56 12.01 53.73
C LEU A 350 -7.13 10.89 54.69
N VAL A 351 -8.03 10.45 55.57
CA VAL A 351 -7.76 9.41 56.59
C VAL A 351 -8.58 8.16 56.22
N ASP A 352 -7.90 7.04 55.92
CA ASP A 352 -8.42 5.71 55.55
C ASP A 352 -9.15 5.52 54.20
N LEU A 353 -9.45 4.25 53.88
CA LEU A 353 -10.30 3.80 52.77
C LEU A 353 -11.69 4.44 52.93
N ILE A 354 -12.27 4.94 51.84
CA ILE A 354 -13.61 5.58 51.73
C ILE A 354 -13.53 7.12 51.60
N GLY A 355 -13.06 7.57 50.44
CA GLY A 355 -13.39 8.89 49.88
C GLY A 355 -14.46 8.72 48.80
N PHE A 356 -15.73 8.56 49.18
CA PHE A 356 -16.82 8.53 48.20
C PHE A 356 -17.22 9.94 47.80
N PHE A 357 -17.23 10.18 46.50
CA PHE A 357 -18.04 11.22 45.88
C PHE A 357 -19.24 10.49 45.25
N ASP A 358 -20.28 10.19 46.04
CA ASP A 358 -21.45 9.45 45.57
C ASP A 358 -22.39 10.33 44.70
N GLY A 359 -22.16 10.32 43.39
CA GLY A 359 -22.97 9.54 42.44
C GLY A 359 -24.39 9.99 42.07
N SER A 360 -25.02 10.92 42.79
CA SER A 360 -26.41 11.34 42.47
C SER A 360 -26.51 12.81 42.00
N ILE A 361 -25.43 13.59 42.07
CA ILE A 361 -25.57 15.01 42.41
C ILE A 361 -24.44 15.90 41.79
N ILE A 362 -24.83 16.99 41.09
CA ILE A 362 -24.01 17.98 40.34
C ILE A 362 -22.98 18.69 41.24
N GLY A 363 -21.66 18.70 40.98
CA GLY A 363 -20.71 19.43 41.84
C GLY A 363 -19.28 19.56 41.28
N ASN A 364 -18.57 20.63 41.67
CA ASN A 364 -17.20 20.95 41.25
C ASN A 364 -16.23 20.96 42.44
N PHE A 365 -15.10 20.26 42.36
CA PHE A 365 -14.00 20.35 43.31
C PHE A 365 -12.74 20.87 42.60
N ASN A 366 -12.18 21.99 43.06
CA ASN A 366 -10.96 22.60 42.52
C ASN A 366 -9.83 22.47 43.55
N ASN A 367 -8.81 21.67 43.24
CA ASN A 367 -7.62 21.53 44.07
C ASN A 367 -6.47 22.42 43.56
N ASN A 368 -6.17 23.52 44.25
CA ASN A 368 -5.00 24.37 44.01
C ASN A 368 -3.83 24.03 44.96
N GLY A 369 -4.10 23.36 46.09
CA GLY A 369 -3.13 23.03 47.13
C GLY A 369 -2.61 21.59 47.07
N ALA A 370 -2.52 20.94 48.23
CA ALA A 370 -2.08 19.54 48.34
C ALA A 370 -3.21 18.65 48.88
N ILE A 371 -3.40 17.47 48.29
CA ILE A 371 -4.21 16.38 48.84
C ILE A 371 -3.27 15.21 49.11
N THR A 372 -3.31 14.63 50.30
CA THR A 372 -2.48 13.47 50.65
C THR A 372 -3.30 12.38 51.34
N GLY A 373 -3.05 11.13 51.00
CA GLY A 373 -3.73 9.93 51.48
C GLY A 373 -5.07 9.64 50.78
N GLY A 374 -5.76 8.57 51.19
CA GLY A 374 -7.14 8.28 50.76
C GLY A 374 -7.33 7.84 49.30
N ILE A 375 -8.61 7.78 48.88
CA ILE A 375 -9.03 7.55 47.48
C ILE A 375 -9.82 8.79 47.00
N VAL A 376 -9.54 9.26 45.79
CA VAL A 376 -10.38 10.28 45.11
C VAL A 376 -11.35 9.57 44.16
N SER A 377 -12.65 9.81 44.31
CA SER A 377 -13.68 9.21 43.44
C SER A 377 -14.46 10.30 42.72
N THR A 378 -15.02 10.06 41.54
CA THR A 378 -16.00 10.97 40.93
C THR A 378 -17.07 10.14 40.26
N SER A 379 -18.31 10.22 40.74
CA SER A 379 -19.42 9.41 40.24
C SER A 379 -20.55 10.29 39.69
N GLY A 380 -21.06 9.96 38.50
CA GLY A 380 -22.15 10.67 37.81
C GLY A 380 -21.71 11.70 36.75
N PRO A 381 -22.51 11.93 35.68
CA PRO A 381 -22.14 12.65 34.45
C PRO A 381 -21.74 14.13 34.64
N ASN A 382 -22.14 14.75 35.74
CA ASN A 382 -21.93 16.18 36.01
C ASN A 382 -20.97 16.43 37.19
N ALA A 383 -20.33 15.39 37.74
CA ALA A 383 -19.30 15.56 38.76
C ALA A 383 -17.98 15.93 38.10
N ARG A 384 -17.31 16.99 38.59
CA ARG A 384 -16.00 17.42 38.08
C ARG A 384 -15.00 17.61 39.22
N PHE A 385 -13.83 16.99 39.08
CA PHE A 385 -12.65 17.23 39.92
C PHE A 385 -11.56 17.88 39.07
N LEU A 386 -11.12 19.08 39.42
CA LEU A 386 -10.01 19.80 38.77
C LEU A 386 -8.81 19.82 39.71
N ASN A 387 -7.69 19.24 39.29
CA ASN A 387 -6.41 19.32 39.98
C ASN A 387 -5.47 20.35 39.32
N LEU A 388 -5.17 21.41 40.05
CA LEU A 388 -4.17 22.44 39.76
C LEU A 388 -2.97 22.37 40.72
N GLY A 389 -3.02 21.48 41.72
CA GLY A 389 -2.00 21.31 42.76
C GLY A 389 -1.40 19.89 42.81
N THR A 390 -1.06 19.40 44.00
CA THR A 390 -0.54 18.03 44.18
C THR A 390 -1.60 17.12 44.78
N VAL A 391 -1.76 15.93 44.22
CA VAL A 391 -2.57 14.83 44.79
C VAL A 391 -1.65 13.64 44.99
N ASP A 392 -1.57 13.10 46.20
CA ASP A 392 -0.82 11.90 46.54
C ASP A 392 -1.71 10.91 47.29
N THR A 393 -2.14 9.85 46.62
CA THR A 393 -3.04 8.82 47.16
C THR A 393 -2.31 7.51 47.45
N THR A 394 -0.97 7.52 47.55
CA THR A 394 -0.15 6.30 47.67
C THR A 394 -0.18 5.62 49.03
N SER A 395 -0.77 6.25 50.05
CA SER A 395 -0.83 5.71 51.42
C SER A 395 -1.77 4.50 51.58
N ILE A 396 -2.43 4.03 50.52
CA ILE A 396 -3.37 2.91 50.53
C ILE A 396 -2.99 1.91 49.43
N ALA A 397 -3.00 0.61 49.75
CA ALA A 397 -2.82 -0.46 48.77
C ALA A 397 -4.08 -0.60 47.90
N GLY A 398 -3.97 -0.38 46.58
CA GLY A 398 -5.07 -0.59 45.62
C GLY A 398 -5.24 0.55 44.60
N GLU A 399 -6.39 0.57 43.94
CA GLU A 399 -6.77 1.64 43.00
C GLU A 399 -6.94 2.97 43.76
N SER A 400 -6.15 3.97 43.38
CA SER A 400 -5.94 5.23 44.11
C SER A 400 -6.99 6.30 43.77
N ALA A 401 -7.60 6.24 42.58
CA ALA A 401 -8.79 7.01 42.22
C ALA A 401 -9.75 6.25 41.31
N ILE A 402 -11.05 6.49 41.45
CA ILE A 402 -12.11 5.80 40.71
C ILE A 402 -13.09 6.82 40.11
N THR A 403 -13.13 6.93 38.79
CA THR A 403 -14.08 7.79 38.08
C THR A 403 -15.20 6.91 37.51
N THR A 404 -16.43 6.99 38.05
CA THR A 404 -17.61 6.25 37.57
C THR A 404 -18.64 7.21 36.99
N GLY A 405 -18.37 7.72 35.78
CA GLY A 405 -19.26 8.61 35.04
C GLY A 405 -18.97 10.11 35.17
N GLY A 406 -18.07 10.54 36.06
CA GLY A 406 -17.66 11.96 36.19
C GLY A 406 -16.47 12.37 35.32
N THR A 407 -16.01 13.62 35.48
CA THR A 407 -14.81 14.19 34.83
C THR A 407 -13.72 14.47 35.86
N LEU A 408 -12.52 13.95 35.63
CA LEU A 408 -11.29 14.30 36.37
C LEU A 408 -10.38 15.09 35.43
N ASP A 409 -10.03 16.31 35.78
CA ASP A 409 -9.12 17.17 35.02
C ASP A 409 -7.82 17.40 35.81
N ASN A 410 -6.77 16.67 35.45
CA ASN A 410 -5.45 16.78 36.06
C ASN A 410 -4.53 17.72 35.28
N GLN A 411 -4.21 18.89 35.82
CA GLN A 411 -3.29 19.86 35.21
C GLN A 411 -1.96 19.98 35.98
N ALA A 412 -1.76 19.19 37.04
CA ALA A 412 -0.59 19.24 37.90
C ALA A 412 -0.14 17.82 38.32
N ASN A 413 0.43 17.63 39.52
CA ASN A 413 1.03 16.36 39.93
C ASN A 413 -0.01 15.44 40.59
N TRP A 414 -0.13 14.22 40.08
CA TRP A 414 -0.92 13.13 40.63
C TRP A 414 -0.02 11.93 40.91
N ILE A 415 0.07 11.52 42.17
CA ILE A 415 0.87 10.39 42.64
C ILE A 415 -0.09 9.26 43.05
N GLY A 416 -0.11 8.18 42.28
CA GLY A 416 -1.04 7.06 42.45
C GLY A 416 -1.78 6.68 41.17
N SER A 417 -2.38 5.50 41.14
CA SER A 417 -3.10 4.94 39.97
C SER A 417 -4.52 5.47 39.83
N ILE A 418 -5.01 5.66 38.59
CA ILE A 418 -6.38 6.15 38.32
C ILE A 418 -7.14 5.12 37.51
N ARG A 419 -8.36 4.77 37.95
CA ARG A 419 -9.29 3.92 37.18
C ARG A 419 -10.47 4.72 36.65
N LEU A 420 -10.76 4.54 35.36
CA LEU A 420 -11.94 5.09 34.69
C LEU A 420 -12.95 3.99 34.44
N SER A 421 -14.22 4.27 34.71
CA SER A 421 -15.36 3.36 34.60
C SER A 421 -15.32 2.17 35.55
N SER A 422 -16.44 1.47 35.72
CA SER A 422 -16.55 0.25 36.55
C SER A 422 -16.09 -1.01 35.78
N ARG A 423 -15.62 -2.04 36.50
CA ARG A 423 -15.16 -3.31 35.92
C ARG A 423 -16.34 -4.16 35.46
N THR A 424 -17.53 -3.92 35.98
CA THR A 424 -18.76 -4.70 35.72
C THR A 424 -19.83 -3.93 34.98
N THR A 425 -19.80 -2.59 35.02
CA THR A 425 -20.83 -1.72 34.44
C THR A 425 -20.17 -0.51 33.75
N PRO A 426 -20.17 -0.45 32.41
CA PRO A 426 -19.61 0.69 31.69
C PRO A 426 -20.30 2.00 32.09
N SER A 427 -19.52 3.05 32.29
CA SER A 427 -19.97 4.41 32.62
C SER A 427 -19.15 5.43 31.83
N SER A 428 -19.73 6.59 31.50
CA SER A 428 -19.10 7.66 30.71
C SER A 428 -18.07 8.48 31.49
N ALA A 429 -17.13 7.82 32.14
CA ALA A 429 -16.05 8.44 32.92
C ALA A 429 -15.05 9.15 32.01
N THR A 430 -14.65 10.37 32.34
CA THR A 430 -13.66 11.14 31.56
C THR A 430 -12.47 11.56 32.42
N LEU A 431 -11.25 11.40 31.91
CA LEU A 431 -10.01 11.93 32.48
C LEU A 431 -9.31 12.81 31.46
N THR A 432 -9.14 14.09 31.75
CA THR A 432 -8.24 14.99 31.02
C THR A 432 -6.95 15.16 31.81
N ASN A 433 -5.79 14.97 31.17
CA ASN A 433 -4.48 15.12 31.79
C ASN A 433 -3.59 16.07 30.99
N SER A 434 -3.16 17.17 31.59
CA SER A 434 -2.09 18.05 31.09
C SER A 434 -0.90 18.15 32.06
N GLY A 435 -1.03 17.58 33.26
CA GLY A 435 0.05 17.47 34.24
C GLY A 435 0.79 16.13 34.22
N THR A 436 1.25 15.68 35.39
CA THR A 436 2.01 14.43 35.56
C THR A 436 1.22 13.44 36.41
N ILE A 437 1.04 12.21 35.92
CA ILE A 437 0.47 11.08 36.67
C ILE A 437 1.58 10.04 36.84
N THR A 438 1.95 9.74 38.09
CA THR A 438 3.04 8.77 38.33
C THR A 438 2.58 7.32 38.42
N GLY A 439 1.29 7.08 38.69
CA GLY A 439 0.69 5.74 38.73
C GLY A 439 0.10 5.29 37.40
N ALA A 440 -0.39 4.04 37.36
CA ALA A 440 -0.98 3.45 36.17
C ALA A 440 -2.39 4.02 35.92
N VAL A 441 -2.75 4.21 34.66
CA VAL A 441 -4.13 4.55 34.27
C VAL A 441 -4.84 3.30 33.76
N LEU A 442 -5.94 2.92 34.41
CA LEU A 442 -6.78 1.79 34.04
C LEU A 442 -8.06 2.34 33.39
N ASN A 443 -8.07 2.50 32.08
CA ASN A 443 -9.21 3.01 31.32
C ASN A 443 -10.15 1.86 30.93
N ARG A 444 -11.12 1.51 31.78
CA ARG A 444 -12.05 0.40 31.51
C ARG A 444 -13.11 0.78 30.46
N SER A 445 -13.85 -0.22 29.98
CA SER A 445 -14.94 -0.03 29.00
C SER A 445 -15.89 1.12 29.38
N GLY A 446 -16.15 2.02 28.42
CA GLY A 446 -16.94 3.24 28.59
C GLY A 446 -16.15 4.48 29.05
N GLY A 447 -14.91 4.30 29.52
CA GLY A 447 -14.03 5.40 29.93
C GLY A 447 -13.40 6.16 28.76
N THR A 448 -13.13 7.45 28.97
CA THR A 448 -12.47 8.36 28.03
C THR A 448 -11.24 9.00 28.70
N LEU A 449 -10.05 8.74 28.19
CA LEU A 449 -8.80 9.40 28.58
C LEU A 449 -8.38 10.40 27.49
N VAL A 450 -8.03 11.62 27.87
CA VAL A 450 -7.37 12.61 27.00
C VAL A 450 -6.12 13.11 27.71
N SER A 451 -4.94 12.67 27.27
CA SER A 451 -3.66 13.08 27.87
C SER A 451 -2.81 13.89 26.91
N THR A 452 -2.31 15.01 27.40
CA THR A 452 -1.30 15.87 26.77
C THR A 452 -0.02 16.00 27.62
N GLY A 453 -0.08 15.53 28.87
CA GLY A 453 1.01 15.58 29.84
C GLY A 453 1.80 14.27 29.93
N VAL A 454 2.23 13.93 31.14
CA VAL A 454 3.10 12.79 31.44
C VAL A 454 2.33 11.71 32.21
N ILE A 455 2.43 10.45 31.78
CA ILE A 455 1.99 9.24 32.52
C ILE A 455 3.20 8.32 32.64
N THR A 456 3.61 7.90 33.84
CA THR A 456 4.89 7.18 34.01
C THR A 456 4.81 5.68 34.29
N ALA A 457 3.68 5.16 34.77
CA ALA A 457 3.55 3.74 35.17
C ALA A 457 2.59 2.93 34.29
N GLY A 458 2.32 3.39 33.07
CA GLY A 458 1.60 2.64 32.05
C GLY A 458 0.12 2.98 31.91
N LEU A 459 -0.49 2.35 30.90
CA LEU A 459 -1.90 2.49 30.52
C LEU A 459 -2.47 1.11 30.21
N ASP A 460 -3.56 0.73 30.88
CA ASP A 460 -4.40 -0.43 30.56
C ASP A 460 -5.71 0.09 29.97
N ASN A 461 -5.89 -0.06 28.65
CA ASN A 461 -6.99 0.54 27.89
C ASN A 461 -7.99 -0.50 27.37
N GLU A 462 -9.23 -0.35 27.80
CA GLU A 462 -10.44 -0.99 27.27
C GLU A 462 -11.47 0.05 26.76
N GLY A 463 -11.25 1.35 27.05
CA GLY A 463 -12.08 2.48 26.65
C GLY A 463 -11.49 3.28 25.47
N THR A 464 -11.79 4.57 25.39
CA THR A 464 -11.15 5.48 24.40
C THR A 464 -10.05 6.28 25.08
N ALA A 465 -8.81 6.22 24.58
CA ALA A 465 -7.70 7.04 25.05
C ALA A 465 -7.16 7.88 23.88
N THR A 466 -7.02 9.19 24.05
CA THR A 466 -6.35 10.08 23.10
C THR A 466 -5.14 10.69 23.77
N VAL A 467 -3.93 10.42 23.26
CA VAL A 467 -2.67 10.72 23.96
C VAL A 467 -1.68 11.48 23.08
N ARG A 468 -0.92 12.36 23.73
CA ARG A 468 0.32 13.01 23.29
C ARG A 468 1.13 13.40 24.54
N GLY A 469 2.42 13.73 24.39
CA GLY A 469 3.33 13.98 25.51
C GLY A 469 4.16 12.75 25.86
N THR A 470 4.09 12.28 27.10
CA THR A 470 4.88 11.12 27.57
C THR A 470 3.98 10.04 28.16
N LEU A 471 4.13 8.79 27.69
CA LEU A 471 3.46 7.61 28.22
C LEU A 471 4.48 6.49 28.42
N ASN A 472 5.01 6.40 29.62
CA ASN A 472 6.02 5.43 30.03
C ASN A 472 5.40 4.28 30.84
N GLY A 473 6.09 3.14 30.87
CA GLY A 473 5.59 1.90 31.49
C GLY A 473 4.74 1.04 30.53
N PRO A 474 4.23 -0.12 30.99
CA PRO A 474 3.48 -1.05 30.14
C PRO A 474 2.22 -0.42 29.55
N ILE A 475 2.03 -0.58 28.23
CA ILE A 475 0.84 -0.11 27.52
C ILE A 475 0.09 -1.33 27.01
N SER A 476 -1.15 -1.52 27.44
CA SER A 476 -2.01 -2.59 26.95
C SER A 476 -3.29 -2.02 26.38
N THR A 477 -3.68 -2.49 25.19
CA THR A 477 -4.96 -2.18 24.56
C THR A 477 -5.66 -3.50 24.27
N LEU A 478 -6.35 -4.07 25.26
CA LEU A 478 -7.08 -5.33 25.11
C LEU A 478 -8.46 -5.13 24.44
N ALA A 479 -9.03 -3.93 24.60
CA ALA A 479 -10.29 -3.51 24.02
C ALA A 479 -10.29 -1.99 23.81
N GLY A 480 -11.26 -1.46 23.06
CA GLY A 480 -11.39 -0.01 22.87
C GLY A 480 -10.34 0.58 21.91
N THR A 481 -10.06 1.87 22.03
CA THR A 481 -9.23 2.61 21.06
C THR A 481 -8.19 3.51 21.72
N LEU A 482 -6.92 3.36 21.33
CA LEU A 482 -5.81 4.26 21.68
C LEU A 482 -5.44 5.13 20.46
N ASN A 483 -5.77 6.42 20.50
CA ASN A 483 -5.49 7.42 19.48
C ASN A 483 -4.25 8.24 19.87
N VAL A 484 -3.23 8.26 19.01
CA VAL A 484 -2.05 9.13 19.13
C VAL A 484 -2.22 10.33 18.20
N ASN A 485 -2.39 11.53 18.77
CA ASN A 485 -2.72 12.78 18.04
C ASN A 485 -1.66 13.86 18.29
N GLY A 486 -0.40 13.55 17.99
CA GLY A 486 0.74 14.45 18.14
C GLY A 486 2.03 13.70 18.45
N ALA A 487 3.02 14.41 18.97
CA ALA A 487 4.24 13.80 19.47
C ALA A 487 3.96 13.03 20.78
N LEU A 488 4.30 11.75 20.82
CA LEU A 488 4.19 10.86 21.97
C LEU A 488 5.53 10.15 22.17
N SER A 489 6.10 10.25 23.37
CA SER A 489 7.27 9.49 23.78
C SER A 489 6.87 8.40 24.77
N SER A 490 7.35 7.18 24.55
CA SER A 490 7.11 6.02 25.39
C SER A 490 8.40 5.26 25.65
N ASN A 491 8.41 4.35 26.64
CA ASN A 491 9.59 3.52 26.93
C ASN A 491 9.25 2.09 27.41
N GLY A 492 7.97 1.73 27.44
CA GLY A 492 7.49 0.45 27.91
C GLY A 492 7.15 -0.52 26.78
N ALA A 493 6.91 -1.78 27.15
CA ALA A 493 6.34 -2.76 26.23
C ALA A 493 4.89 -2.39 25.90
N LEU A 494 4.51 -2.56 24.63
CA LEU A 494 3.16 -2.36 24.16
C LEU A 494 2.56 -3.67 23.65
N ASP A 495 1.38 -4.03 24.15
CA ASP A 495 0.58 -5.15 23.68
C ASP A 495 -0.82 -4.69 23.24
N ASN A 496 -1.13 -4.84 21.96
CA ASN A 496 -2.45 -4.61 21.38
C ASN A 496 -3.08 -5.96 21.04
N SER A 497 -4.06 -6.40 21.82
CA SER A 497 -4.63 -7.74 21.73
C SER A 497 -6.16 -7.68 21.85
N GLY A 498 -6.84 -8.84 21.76
CA GLY A 498 -8.30 -8.90 21.86
C GLY A 498 -9.02 -8.12 20.76
N THR A 499 -9.82 -7.13 21.13
CA THR A 499 -10.54 -6.23 20.20
C THR A 499 -9.95 -4.82 20.18
N GLY A 500 -8.73 -4.66 20.67
CA GLY A 500 -8.01 -3.39 20.72
C GLY A 500 -7.78 -2.76 19.35
N ARG A 501 -7.86 -1.43 19.32
CA ARG A 501 -7.54 -0.61 18.14
C ARG A 501 -6.56 0.48 18.51
N ILE A 502 -5.44 0.57 17.81
CA ILE A 502 -4.51 1.70 17.90
C ILE A 502 -4.66 2.54 16.63
N VAL A 503 -4.70 3.86 16.79
CA VAL A 503 -4.72 4.82 15.67
C VAL A 503 -3.59 5.81 15.89
N VAL A 504 -2.67 5.93 14.93
CA VAL A 504 -1.66 6.99 14.92
C VAL A 504 -2.05 7.98 13.84
N GLU A 505 -2.42 9.19 14.24
CA GLU A 505 -2.98 10.20 13.33
C GLU A 505 -1.92 10.79 12.38
N SER A 506 -2.39 11.41 11.30
CA SER A 506 -1.49 12.09 10.36
C SER A 506 -0.72 13.22 11.06
N GLY A 507 0.60 13.26 10.85
CA GLY A 507 1.51 14.21 11.50
C GLY A 507 1.85 13.88 12.97
N ALA A 508 1.28 12.82 13.55
CA ALA A 508 1.68 12.32 14.85
C ALA A 508 3.02 11.56 14.76
N VAL A 509 3.83 11.62 15.82
CA VAL A 509 5.09 10.88 15.94
C VAL A 509 5.08 10.13 17.26
N TRP A 510 5.11 8.80 17.20
CA TRP A 510 5.22 7.95 18.38
C TRP A 510 6.64 7.39 18.47
N ASP A 511 7.39 7.85 19.48
CA ASP A 511 8.80 7.55 19.67
C ASP A 511 9.06 6.78 20.99
N GLY A 512 10.21 6.10 21.05
CA GLY A 512 10.76 5.43 22.22
C GLY A 512 10.24 4.01 22.49
N LEU A 513 9.38 3.46 21.62
CA LEU A 513 9.00 2.05 21.66
C LEU A 513 10.04 1.19 20.95
N THR A 514 10.54 0.14 21.62
CA THR A 514 11.43 -0.84 20.97
C THR A 514 10.65 -1.73 19.99
N SER A 515 9.48 -2.20 20.40
CA SER A 515 8.56 -2.97 19.57
C SER A 515 7.09 -2.82 19.98
N ILE A 516 6.20 -2.95 19.02
CA ILE A 516 4.74 -2.98 19.19
C ILE A 516 4.25 -4.38 18.87
N SER A 517 3.74 -5.12 19.87
CA SER A 517 3.04 -6.39 19.66
C SER A 517 1.60 -6.10 19.22
N ASN A 518 1.22 -6.54 18.03
CA ASN A 518 -0.12 -6.40 17.48
C ASN A 518 -0.76 -7.76 17.19
N ALA A 519 -1.76 -8.14 17.98
CA ALA A 519 -2.67 -9.25 17.74
C ALA A 519 -4.13 -8.76 17.55
N ALA A 520 -4.32 -7.46 17.29
CA ALA A 520 -5.62 -6.83 17.01
C ALA A 520 -5.44 -5.80 15.88
N ARG A 521 -5.97 -4.57 15.98
CA ARG A 521 -5.93 -3.60 14.87
C ARG A 521 -4.99 -2.41 15.11
N ILE A 522 -4.15 -2.06 14.14
CA ILE A 522 -3.39 -0.80 14.08
C ILE A 522 -3.73 -0.05 12.79
N ASP A 523 -4.07 1.24 12.90
CA ASP A 523 -4.22 2.17 11.78
C ASP A 523 -3.15 3.29 11.90
N ASN A 524 -2.05 3.20 11.17
CA ASN A 524 -0.94 4.17 11.21
C ASN A 524 -0.96 5.14 10.01
N ARG A 525 -1.25 6.43 10.27
CA ARG A 525 -1.15 7.54 9.30
C ARG A 525 -0.01 8.52 9.63
N GLY A 526 0.67 8.35 10.75
CA GLY A 526 1.77 9.21 11.24
C GLY A 526 3.13 8.50 11.16
N THR A 527 4.00 8.73 12.13
CA THR A 527 5.31 8.06 12.25
C THR A 527 5.37 7.23 13.52
N ILE A 528 5.70 5.95 13.38
CA ILE A 528 6.00 5.04 14.49
C ILE A 528 7.51 4.75 14.47
N VAL A 529 8.20 5.15 15.54
CA VAL A 529 9.62 4.85 15.76
C VAL A 529 9.72 3.62 16.65
N GLY A 530 9.70 2.46 16.00
CA GLY A 530 9.71 1.15 16.65
C GLY A 530 9.34 0.05 15.67
N ARG A 531 9.74 -1.20 15.97
CA ARG A 531 9.43 -2.35 15.13
C ARG A 531 8.00 -2.80 15.39
N ILE A 532 7.20 -3.03 14.37
CA ILE A 532 5.86 -3.63 14.55
C ILE A 532 5.97 -5.15 14.42
N ILE A 533 5.42 -5.88 15.39
CA ILE A 533 5.28 -7.34 15.37
C ILE A 533 3.78 -7.63 15.23
N ASN A 534 3.33 -7.87 14.01
CA ASN A 534 1.94 -8.15 13.66
C ASN A 534 1.70 -9.66 13.68
N SER A 535 1.18 -10.17 14.80
CA SER A 535 0.85 -11.58 15.03
C SER A 535 -0.25 -12.09 14.10
N ASP A 536 -0.54 -13.41 14.09
CA ASP A 536 -1.50 -14.06 13.18
C ASP A 536 -2.90 -13.41 13.15
N ALA A 537 -3.40 -12.96 14.31
CA ALA A 537 -4.70 -12.28 14.43
C ALA A 537 -4.65 -10.76 14.16
N GLY A 538 -3.45 -10.22 13.94
CA GLY A 538 -3.20 -8.80 13.79
C GLY A 538 -3.58 -8.27 12.40
N ASP A 539 -4.21 -7.10 12.38
CA ASP A 539 -4.54 -6.29 11.21
C ASP A 539 -3.82 -4.94 11.31
N LEU A 540 -2.81 -4.72 10.46
CA LEU A 540 -2.07 -3.47 10.35
C LEU A 540 -2.48 -2.76 9.06
N THR A 541 -2.89 -1.50 9.15
CA THR A 541 -2.94 -0.61 7.99
C THR A 541 -1.99 0.56 8.21
N SER A 542 -1.10 0.83 7.26
CA SER A 542 -0.13 1.91 7.38
C SER A 542 0.03 2.71 6.09
N SER A 543 -0.44 3.95 6.10
CA SER A 543 -0.10 4.97 5.09
C SER A 543 0.99 5.94 5.58
N GLY A 544 1.41 5.80 6.84
CA GLY A 544 2.45 6.58 7.48
C GLY A 544 3.87 6.01 7.33
N THR A 545 4.72 6.28 8.30
CA THR A 545 6.10 5.79 8.39
C THR A 545 6.26 4.81 9.56
N ILE A 546 6.97 3.71 9.35
CA ILE A 546 7.46 2.77 10.38
C ILE A 546 8.99 2.74 10.25
N THR A 547 9.74 3.09 11.29
CA THR A 547 11.19 3.34 11.13
C THR A 547 12.13 2.20 11.56
N ALA A 548 11.62 1.10 12.12
CA ALA A 548 12.46 0.00 12.59
C ALA A 548 12.00 -1.39 12.08
N GLY A 549 11.32 -1.41 10.94
CA GLY A 549 10.87 -2.64 10.28
C GLY A 549 9.52 -3.19 10.74
N LEU A 550 9.14 -4.31 10.11
CA LEU A 550 7.86 -4.99 10.29
C LEU A 550 8.09 -6.51 10.32
N GLU A 551 7.61 -7.18 11.36
CA GLU A 551 7.45 -8.63 11.41
C GLU A 551 5.95 -8.94 11.25
N ASN A 552 5.55 -9.70 10.24
CA ASN A 552 4.16 -9.94 9.87
C ASN A 552 3.83 -11.43 9.78
N ALA A 553 2.87 -11.83 10.60
CA ALA A 553 2.23 -13.14 10.63
C ALA A 553 0.71 -13.03 10.36
N GLY A 554 0.12 -11.83 10.52
CA GLY A 554 -1.28 -11.53 10.22
C GLY A 554 -1.51 -10.80 8.90
N ASN A 555 -2.48 -9.87 8.87
CA ASN A 555 -2.76 -9.02 7.71
C ASN A 555 -2.07 -7.66 7.85
N ALA A 556 -1.28 -7.24 6.86
CA ALA A 556 -0.64 -5.93 6.83
C ALA A 556 -0.85 -5.24 5.47
N GLY A 557 -1.57 -4.11 5.46
CA GLY A 557 -1.76 -3.24 4.31
C GLY A 557 -0.88 -2.00 4.37
N ILE A 558 0.09 -1.87 3.45
CA ILE A 558 1.08 -0.79 3.43
C ILE A 558 0.87 0.13 2.23
N GLY A 559 0.89 1.43 2.47
CA GLY A 559 0.85 2.50 1.46
C GLY A 559 1.68 3.71 1.88
N GLY A 560 2.74 3.48 2.66
CA GLY A 560 3.64 4.49 3.20
C GLY A 560 5.08 3.99 3.29
N THR A 561 5.89 4.56 4.19
CA THR A 561 7.32 4.24 4.30
C THR A 561 7.59 3.18 5.38
N ILE A 562 8.40 2.17 5.07
CA ILE A 562 8.98 1.26 6.06
C ILE A 562 10.51 1.35 5.97
N SER A 563 11.13 1.92 7.00
CA SER A 563 12.58 1.86 7.16
C SER A 563 12.96 0.68 8.04
N GLY A 564 13.91 -0.15 7.60
CA GLY A 564 14.33 -1.39 8.26
C GLY A 564 13.76 -2.70 7.66
N PRO A 565 14.13 -3.86 8.23
CA PRO A 565 13.79 -5.18 7.67
C PRO A 565 12.28 -5.48 7.72
N ILE A 566 11.80 -6.22 6.74
CA ILE A 566 10.42 -6.70 6.64
C ILE A 566 10.44 -8.23 6.63
N ASP A 567 9.92 -8.87 7.67
CA ASP A 567 9.85 -10.33 7.78
C ASP A 567 8.38 -10.78 7.74
N ASN A 568 7.94 -11.42 6.67
CA ASN A 568 6.60 -11.99 6.52
C ASN A 568 6.66 -13.51 6.69
N THR A 569 6.09 -14.06 7.76
CA THR A 569 6.30 -15.47 8.18
C THR A 569 5.11 -16.39 7.92
N SER A 570 3.89 -15.88 7.93
CA SER A 570 2.65 -16.66 7.74
C SER A 570 1.46 -15.80 7.28
N GLY A 571 1.66 -14.48 7.17
CA GLY A 571 0.61 -13.50 6.95
C GLY A 571 0.53 -12.99 5.52
N THR A 572 -0.45 -12.12 5.27
CA THR A 572 -0.55 -11.35 4.02
C THR A 572 0.06 -9.96 4.20
N LEU A 573 1.12 -9.67 3.45
CA LEU A 573 1.68 -8.33 3.28
C LEU A 573 1.16 -7.72 1.97
N GLY A 574 0.11 -6.92 2.06
CA GLY A 574 -0.48 -6.20 0.94
C GLY A 574 0.10 -4.80 0.77
N ILE A 575 0.48 -4.41 -0.45
CA ILE A 575 0.78 -3.03 -0.82
C ILE A 575 -0.45 -2.45 -1.53
N ASN A 576 -1.08 -1.45 -0.90
CA ASN A 576 -2.38 -0.88 -1.30
C ASN A 576 -2.29 0.59 -1.76
N GLY A 577 -1.07 1.10 -1.97
CA GLY A 577 -0.79 2.48 -2.37
C GLY A 577 0.67 2.65 -2.76
N THR A 578 1.25 3.83 -2.54
CA THR A 578 2.68 4.07 -2.78
C THR A 578 3.49 3.72 -1.53
N ALA A 579 4.16 2.56 -1.56
CA ALA A 579 5.07 2.13 -0.51
C ALA A 579 6.54 2.40 -0.88
N VAL A 580 7.31 2.83 0.11
CA VAL A 580 8.77 2.96 0.01
C VAL A 580 9.39 2.16 1.14
N SER A 581 10.34 1.29 0.81
CA SER A 581 11.11 0.56 1.82
C SER A 581 12.60 0.75 1.58
N ASP A 582 13.42 0.65 2.61
CA ASP A 582 14.90 0.71 2.48
C ASP A 582 15.60 -0.54 3.02
N GLY A 583 14.84 -1.47 3.61
CA GLY A 583 15.33 -2.74 4.14
C GLY A 583 15.13 -3.93 3.20
N ALA A 584 15.60 -5.08 3.67
CA ALA A 584 15.36 -6.36 3.00
C ALA A 584 13.99 -6.92 3.39
N LEU A 585 13.31 -7.57 2.44
CA LEU A 585 12.10 -8.36 2.66
C LEU A 585 12.48 -9.85 2.75
N THR A 586 12.14 -10.51 3.85
CA THR A 586 12.11 -11.97 3.94
C THR A 586 10.64 -12.42 3.92
N ASN A 587 10.26 -13.26 2.96
CA ASN A 587 8.95 -13.92 2.95
C ASN A 587 9.17 -15.42 3.19
N SER A 588 8.50 -16.02 4.16
CA SER A 588 8.72 -17.41 4.59
C SER A 588 7.42 -18.04 5.10
N GLY A 589 7.46 -19.33 5.48
CA GLY A 589 6.27 -20.09 5.91
C GLY A 589 5.14 -19.95 4.90
N ASP A 590 3.89 -19.76 5.33
CA ASP A 590 2.76 -19.55 4.42
C ASP A 590 2.56 -18.07 4.02
N GLY A 591 3.58 -17.23 4.18
CA GLY A 591 3.51 -15.80 3.91
C GLY A 591 3.20 -15.46 2.44
N VAL A 592 2.28 -14.52 2.24
CA VAL A 592 1.89 -14.00 0.92
C VAL A 592 2.22 -12.51 0.85
N VAL A 593 2.94 -12.08 -0.18
CA VAL A 593 3.19 -10.67 -0.50
C VAL A 593 2.36 -10.30 -1.72
N ASN A 594 1.56 -9.25 -1.65
CA ASN A 594 0.67 -8.85 -2.73
C ASN A 594 0.80 -7.35 -3.03
N VAL A 595 1.25 -6.97 -4.21
CA VAL A 595 1.21 -5.58 -4.69
C VAL A 595 -0.07 -5.40 -5.49
N THR A 596 -1.04 -4.66 -4.95
CA THR A 596 -2.38 -4.55 -5.58
C THR A 596 -2.39 -3.62 -6.79
N LEU A 597 -3.45 -3.70 -7.61
CA LEU A 597 -3.59 -2.89 -8.81
C LEU A 597 -3.55 -1.39 -8.49
N GLY A 598 -2.69 -0.65 -9.20
CA GLY A 598 -2.48 0.79 -8.99
C GLY A 598 -1.59 1.14 -7.80
N ALA A 599 -1.11 0.14 -7.03
CA ALA A 599 -0.10 0.34 -6.01
C ALA A 599 1.32 0.39 -6.61
N SER A 600 2.27 0.97 -5.89
CA SER A 600 3.69 1.03 -6.29
C SER A 600 4.58 0.77 -5.08
N TRP A 601 5.56 -0.12 -5.20
CA TRP A 601 6.54 -0.41 -4.16
C TRP A 601 7.97 -0.20 -4.66
N THR A 602 8.74 0.65 -3.98
CA THR A 602 10.11 0.99 -4.37
C THR A 602 11.08 0.93 -3.19
N GLY A 603 12.39 0.93 -3.50
CA GLY A 603 13.48 1.13 -2.54
C GLY A 603 14.01 -0.14 -1.85
N LEU A 604 13.34 -1.29 -2.00
CA LEU A 604 13.79 -2.56 -1.43
C LEU A 604 15.22 -2.89 -1.87
N ILE A 605 16.08 -3.17 -0.88
CA ILE A 605 17.49 -3.54 -1.08
C ILE A 605 17.71 -5.05 -1.19
N GLY A 606 16.66 -5.85 -1.08
CA GLY A 606 16.68 -7.30 -1.29
C GLY A 606 15.34 -7.94 -0.95
N ILE A 607 15.03 -9.05 -1.62
CA ILE A 607 13.85 -9.89 -1.36
C ILE A 607 14.33 -11.34 -1.27
N GLU A 608 14.01 -12.05 -0.20
CA GLU A 608 14.25 -13.47 -0.03
C GLU A 608 12.89 -14.15 0.17
N ASN A 609 12.39 -14.82 -0.86
CA ASN A 609 11.12 -15.54 -0.81
C ASN A 609 11.35 -17.06 -0.66
N ARG A 610 10.99 -17.57 0.52
CA ARG A 610 10.99 -18.98 0.94
C ARG A 610 9.59 -19.45 1.35
N SER A 611 8.56 -18.75 0.88
CA SER A 611 7.17 -19.10 1.20
C SER A 611 6.76 -20.44 0.60
N THR A 612 5.96 -21.20 1.34
CA THR A 612 5.29 -22.44 0.93
C THR A 612 3.90 -22.19 0.33
N ALA A 613 3.43 -20.94 0.30
CA ALA A 613 2.17 -20.59 -0.33
C ALA A 613 2.24 -20.77 -1.86
N ALA A 614 1.13 -21.20 -2.46
CA ALA A 614 1.02 -21.42 -3.90
C ALA A 614 1.34 -20.15 -4.75
N ALA A 615 1.18 -18.96 -4.16
CA ALA A 615 1.54 -17.68 -4.74
C ALA A 615 2.20 -16.80 -3.67
N GLY A 616 3.47 -17.07 -3.37
CA GLY A 616 4.20 -16.39 -2.29
C GLY A 616 4.41 -14.89 -2.55
N VAL A 617 4.65 -14.48 -3.80
CA VAL A 617 4.75 -13.06 -4.18
C VAL A 617 3.91 -12.81 -5.43
N VAL A 618 2.92 -11.92 -5.32
CA VAL A 618 2.00 -11.54 -6.39
C VAL A 618 2.13 -10.04 -6.65
N ILE A 619 2.33 -9.66 -7.91
CA ILE A 619 2.58 -8.27 -8.33
C ILE A 619 1.54 -7.90 -9.37
N VAL A 620 0.49 -7.21 -8.94
CA VAL A 620 -0.59 -6.64 -9.78
C VAL A 620 -0.40 -5.14 -10.02
N GLY A 621 0.27 -4.44 -9.11
CA GLY A 621 0.76 -3.07 -9.28
C GLY A 621 2.23 -3.03 -9.69
N ASP A 622 2.91 -1.92 -9.42
CA ASP A 622 4.32 -1.75 -9.78
C ASP A 622 5.24 -2.09 -8.61
N MET A 623 6.29 -2.87 -8.88
CA MET A 623 7.36 -3.15 -7.93
C MET A 623 8.70 -2.83 -8.58
N THR A 624 9.54 -2.08 -7.88
CA THR A 624 10.90 -1.76 -8.32
C THR A 624 11.89 -2.22 -7.27
N THR A 625 12.84 -3.07 -7.66
CA THR A 625 13.88 -3.59 -6.75
C THR A 625 15.26 -3.22 -7.28
N GLY A 626 16.13 -2.72 -6.39
CA GLY A 626 17.54 -2.45 -6.68
C GLY A 626 18.49 -3.52 -6.12
N GLY A 627 17.97 -4.42 -5.28
CA GLY A 627 18.72 -5.49 -4.63
C GLY A 627 18.48 -6.88 -5.22
N THR A 628 19.06 -7.90 -4.59
CA THR A 628 18.81 -9.28 -5.01
C THR A 628 17.40 -9.71 -4.58
N PHE A 629 16.57 -10.14 -5.53
CA PHE A 629 15.35 -10.90 -5.28
C PHE A 629 15.68 -12.39 -5.49
N ARG A 630 15.76 -13.18 -4.43
CA ARG A 630 15.90 -14.64 -4.51
C ARG A 630 14.59 -15.32 -4.19
N THR A 631 14.24 -16.32 -4.97
CA THR A 631 13.22 -17.31 -4.59
C THR A 631 13.86 -18.68 -4.51
N SER A 632 13.56 -19.40 -3.43
CA SER A 632 14.08 -20.76 -3.23
C SER A 632 13.03 -21.61 -2.50
N SER A 633 12.69 -22.77 -3.05
CA SER A 633 11.95 -23.79 -2.32
C SER A 633 12.93 -24.71 -1.58
N ASN A 634 12.87 -24.74 -0.24
CA ASN A 634 13.69 -25.62 0.60
C ASN A 634 13.01 -26.97 0.92
N VAL A 635 11.82 -27.24 0.39
CA VAL A 635 11.03 -28.43 0.75
C VAL A 635 10.81 -29.31 -0.47
N ALA A 636 11.45 -30.47 -0.49
CA ALA A 636 11.24 -31.49 -1.52
C ALA A 636 9.76 -31.92 -1.54
N GLY A 637 9.06 -31.66 -2.67
CA GLY A 637 7.68 -32.09 -2.90
C GLY A 637 6.57 -31.05 -2.66
N ASN A 638 6.90 -29.84 -2.19
CA ASN A 638 5.93 -28.75 -2.10
C ASN A 638 5.89 -27.93 -3.40
N PRO A 639 4.72 -27.39 -3.82
CA PRO A 639 4.67 -26.50 -4.98
C PRO A 639 5.60 -25.29 -4.71
N PRO A 640 6.38 -24.88 -5.72
CA PRO A 640 7.40 -23.86 -5.57
C PRO A 640 6.81 -22.47 -5.28
N ALA A 641 7.61 -21.60 -4.66
CA ALA A 641 7.24 -20.23 -4.35
C ALA A 641 7.11 -19.40 -5.64
N VAL A 642 5.91 -19.35 -6.21
CA VAL A 642 5.64 -18.63 -7.46
C VAL A 642 5.76 -17.12 -7.22
N VAL A 643 6.52 -16.45 -8.10
CA VAL A 643 6.45 -14.99 -8.29
C VAL A 643 5.59 -14.74 -9.52
N ASP A 644 4.43 -14.15 -9.33
CA ASP A 644 3.45 -13.89 -10.39
C ASP A 644 3.33 -12.39 -10.63
N VAL A 645 3.60 -11.95 -11.86
CA VAL A 645 3.42 -10.55 -12.27
C VAL A 645 2.16 -10.48 -13.12
N ASN A 646 1.03 -10.15 -12.51
CA ASN A 646 -0.29 -10.18 -13.14
C ASN A 646 -0.96 -8.81 -13.08
N GLY A 647 -0.85 -8.01 -14.14
CA GLY A 647 -1.48 -6.68 -14.23
C GLY A 647 -0.50 -5.51 -14.07
N GLY A 648 0.68 -5.77 -13.49
CA GLY A 648 1.64 -4.76 -13.07
C GLY A 648 3.04 -4.88 -13.70
N THR A 649 3.95 -4.00 -13.27
CA THR A 649 5.35 -4.00 -13.72
C THR A 649 6.29 -4.42 -12.59
N LEU A 650 7.07 -5.48 -12.79
CA LEU A 650 8.28 -5.74 -12.00
C LEU A 650 9.50 -5.16 -12.72
N THR A 651 10.13 -4.15 -12.13
CA THR A 651 11.35 -3.53 -12.65
C THR A 651 12.55 -3.93 -11.79
N ILE A 652 13.53 -4.59 -12.41
CA ILE A 652 14.81 -4.93 -11.79
C ILE A 652 15.83 -3.89 -12.25
N LEU A 653 16.31 -3.06 -11.31
CA LEU A 653 17.27 -1.98 -11.56
C LEU A 653 18.73 -2.46 -11.46
N SER A 654 19.66 -1.57 -11.82
CA SER A 654 21.12 -1.75 -11.71
C SER A 654 21.54 -2.34 -10.36
N GLY A 655 22.29 -3.45 -10.38
CA GLY A 655 22.78 -4.14 -9.18
C GLY A 655 21.77 -5.12 -8.58
N GLY A 656 20.52 -5.05 -9.02
CA GLY A 656 19.47 -6.01 -8.70
C GLY A 656 19.65 -7.31 -9.49
N GLN A 657 19.43 -8.43 -8.81
CA GLN A 657 19.48 -9.75 -9.40
C GLN A 657 18.22 -10.52 -8.98
N LEU A 658 17.35 -10.89 -9.92
CA LEU A 658 16.28 -11.84 -9.64
C LEU A 658 16.81 -13.26 -9.90
N ILE A 659 17.00 -14.04 -8.85
CA ILE A 659 17.40 -15.45 -8.93
C ILE A 659 16.21 -16.31 -8.55
N ILE A 660 15.85 -17.24 -9.43
CA ILE A 660 14.82 -18.23 -9.17
C ILE A 660 15.50 -19.58 -9.18
N GLY A 661 15.70 -20.12 -7.98
CA GLY A 661 16.66 -21.20 -7.72
C GLY A 661 16.16 -22.62 -7.99
N ASP A 662 14.90 -22.81 -8.38
CA ASP A 662 14.36 -24.14 -8.64
C ASP A 662 14.26 -24.49 -10.14
N THR A 663 14.32 -25.79 -10.43
CA THR A 663 14.33 -26.38 -11.78
C THR A 663 12.95 -26.82 -12.26
N ILE A 664 11.89 -26.59 -11.48
CA ILE A 664 10.56 -27.19 -11.67
C ILE A 664 9.45 -26.15 -11.82
N SER A 665 9.65 -24.90 -11.36
CA SER A 665 8.64 -23.84 -11.43
C SER A 665 8.69 -23.05 -12.75
N PRO A 666 7.52 -22.68 -13.31
CA PRO A 666 7.42 -21.60 -14.27
C PRO A 666 7.49 -20.25 -13.54
N PHE A 667 8.45 -19.40 -13.89
CA PHE A 667 8.45 -17.97 -13.51
C PHE A 667 7.88 -17.13 -14.63
N GLY A 668 6.96 -16.21 -14.31
CA GLY A 668 6.51 -15.16 -15.22
C GLY A 668 5.01 -14.88 -15.08
N VAL A 669 4.34 -14.57 -16.17
CA VAL A 669 2.91 -14.23 -16.18
C VAL A 669 2.11 -15.53 -16.36
N VAL A 670 1.75 -16.16 -15.23
CA VAL A 670 1.18 -17.52 -15.20
C VAL A 670 -0.31 -17.52 -14.84
N THR A 671 -0.88 -16.37 -14.47
CA THR A 671 -2.33 -16.20 -14.25
C THR A 671 -2.94 -15.21 -15.27
N PRO A 672 -4.28 -15.20 -15.47
CA PRO A 672 -4.92 -14.31 -16.42
C PRO A 672 -4.68 -12.82 -16.09
N GLY A 673 -4.08 -12.08 -17.04
CA GLY A 673 -3.90 -10.62 -17.01
C GLY A 673 -2.63 -10.15 -17.73
N SER A 674 -2.32 -8.86 -17.66
CA SER A 674 -1.22 -8.24 -18.41
C SER A 674 -0.01 -7.96 -17.52
N GLY A 675 1.07 -8.73 -17.63
CA GLY A 675 2.26 -8.57 -16.78
C GLY A 675 3.49 -8.12 -17.56
N ILE A 676 4.28 -7.21 -16.99
CA ILE A 676 5.53 -6.76 -17.58
C ILE A 676 6.69 -7.01 -16.61
N VAL A 677 7.71 -7.72 -17.08
CA VAL A 677 9.01 -7.84 -16.40
C VAL A 677 10.02 -7.01 -17.17
N ARG A 678 10.57 -5.97 -16.55
CA ARG A 678 11.62 -5.13 -17.13
C ARG A 678 12.95 -5.38 -16.44
N VAL A 679 13.96 -5.74 -17.21
CA VAL A 679 15.34 -5.85 -16.76
C VAL A 679 16.12 -4.72 -17.43
N SER A 680 16.50 -3.71 -16.65
CA SER A 680 17.13 -2.51 -17.19
C SER A 680 18.21 -1.95 -16.27
N ARG A 681 19.28 -1.41 -16.84
CA ARG A 681 20.23 -0.58 -16.11
C ARG A 681 19.58 0.77 -15.77
N ASN A 682 19.74 1.21 -14.53
CA ASN A 682 19.45 2.59 -14.13
C ASN A 682 20.68 3.45 -14.42
N ALA A 683 20.51 4.58 -15.13
CA ALA A 683 21.60 5.50 -15.47
C ALA A 683 22.36 6.07 -14.25
N ALA A 684 21.79 5.99 -13.04
CA ALA A 684 22.42 6.45 -11.80
C ALA A 684 23.46 5.48 -11.20
N PHE A 685 23.57 4.23 -11.68
CA PHE A 685 24.42 3.20 -11.08
C PHE A 685 25.22 2.41 -12.16
N GLU A 686 26.46 2.02 -11.84
CA GLU A 686 27.43 1.46 -12.81
C GLU A 686 27.23 -0.03 -13.17
N SER A 687 26.25 -0.72 -12.59
CA SER A 687 26.02 -2.17 -12.77
C SER A 687 24.82 -2.48 -13.68
N ASN A 688 24.72 -3.71 -14.19
CA ASN A 688 23.62 -4.09 -15.10
C ASN A 688 22.53 -4.83 -14.31
N GLY A 689 21.26 -4.70 -14.71
CA GLY A 689 20.20 -5.54 -14.16
C GLY A 689 20.37 -6.98 -14.63
N THR A 690 20.14 -7.97 -13.76
CA THR A 690 20.23 -9.40 -14.11
C THR A 690 18.96 -10.16 -13.70
N LEU A 691 18.37 -10.88 -14.65
CA LEU A 691 17.36 -11.91 -14.41
C LEU A 691 18.00 -13.28 -14.63
N ASP A 692 17.94 -14.18 -13.65
CA ASP A 692 18.51 -15.52 -13.72
C ASP A 692 17.50 -16.56 -13.22
N VAL A 693 16.87 -17.25 -14.17
CA VAL A 693 15.88 -18.29 -13.93
C VAL A 693 16.52 -19.66 -14.13
N GLN A 694 16.74 -20.41 -13.06
CA GLN A 694 17.34 -21.75 -13.14
C GLN A 694 16.34 -22.82 -13.65
N GLY A 695 15.05 -22.47 -13.75
CA GLY A 695 13.96 -23.29 -14.28
C GLY A 695 13.37 -22.77 -15.59
N THR A 696 12.05 -22.90 -15.75
CA THR A 696 11.34 -22.43 -16.95
C THR A 696 10.88 -20.98 -16.77
N LEU A 697 11.27 -20.11 -17.68
CA LEU A 697 10.71 -18.76 -17.81
C LEU A 697 9.47 -18.83 -18.72
N SER A 698 8.29 -18.57 -18.16
CA SER A 698 6.99 -18.66 -18.83
C SER A 698 6.30 -17.29 -18.92
N ILE A 699 6.16 -16.75 -20.12
CA ILE A 699 5.54 -15.46 -20.39
C ILE A 699 4.23 -15.68 -21.16
N GLY A 700 3.09 -15.26 -20.61
CA GLY A 700 1.79 -15.39 -21.28
C GLY A 700 1.27 -16.83 -21.38
N ALA A 701 1.57 -17.68 -20.39
CA ALA A 701 1.30 -19.13 -20.47
C ALA A 701 -0.15 -19.53 -20.14
N ALA A 702 -0.97 -18.61 -19.62
CA ALA A 702 -2.36 -18.86 -19.19
C ALA A 702 -3.40 -18.15 -20.06
N PHE A 703 -4.67 -18.52 -19.88
CA PHE A 703 -5.76 -18.06 -20.75
C PHE A 703 -5.94 -16.56 -20.61
N GLN A 704 -5.92 -15.84 -21.73
CA GLN A 704 -5.96 -14.37 -21.78
C GLN A 704 -4.79 -13.66 -21.08
N ALA A 705 -3.75 -14.38 -20.66
CA ALA A 705 -2.55 -13.76 -20.13
C ALA A 705 -1.78 -13.06 -21.26
N THR A 706 -1.38 -11.81 -21.04
CA THR A 706 -0.46 -11.09 -21.92
C THR A 706 0.79 -10.79 -21.13
N GLY A 707 1.93 -11.35 -21.54
CA GLY A 707 3.19 -11.16 -20.83
C GLY A 707 4.23 -10.50 -21.73
N LEU A 708 5.00 -9.57 -21.16
CA LEU A 708 6.18 -8.99 -21.79
C LEU A 708 7.39 -9.15 -20.89
N LEU A 709 8.48 -9.70 -21.42
CA LEU A 709 9.82 -9.58 -20.86
C LEU A 709 10.62 -8.60 -21.72
N GLU A 710 11.08 -7.51 -21.11
CA GLU A 710 11.89 -6.48 -21.76
C GLU A 710 13.31 -6.48 -21.15
N VAL A 711 14.33 -6.74 -21.98
CA VAL A 711 15.74 -6.71 -21.58
C VAL A 711 16.43 -5.56 -22.30
N THR A 712 16.78 -4.50 -21.57
CA THR A 712 17.26 -3.23 -22.15
C THR A 712 18.51 -2.70 -21.46
N ASN A 713 19.15 -1.69 -22.07
CA ASN A 713 20.25 -0.91 -21.47
C ASN A 713 21.44 -1.77 -20.97
N GLY A 714 21.85 -2.78 -21.74
CA GLY A 714 23.01 -3.64 -21.40
C GLY A 714 22.71 -4.73 -20.35
N SER A 715 21.45 -4.95 -20.04
CA SER A 715 21.03 -5.95 -19.03
C SER A 715 21.10 -7.38 -19.54
N LEU A 716 21.08 -8.33 -18.60
CA LEU A 716 21.19 -9.76 -18.88
C LEU A 716 19.95 -10.51 -18.36
N ALA A 717 19.34 -11.32 -19.21
CA ALA A 717 18.35 -12.32 -18.80
C ALA A 717 18.84 -13.73 -19.13
N ARG A 718 18.65 -14.66 -18.20
CA ARG A 718 19.04 -16.06 -18.32
C ARG A 718 17.87 -16.96 -17.94
N ALA A 719 17.66 -18.04 -18.69
CA ALA A 719 16.67 -19.06 -18.33
C ALA A 719 17.16 -20.47 -18.68
N ALA A 720 16.78 -21.48 -17.90
CA ALA A 720 17.06 -22.86 -18.27
C ALA A 720 16.14 -23.33 -19.39
N SER A 721 14.85 -23.00 -19.33
CA SER A 721 13.87 -23.20 -20.41
C SER A 721 13.08 -21.91 -20.65
N LEU A 722 12.54 -21.71 -21.85
CA LEU A 722 11.72 -20.55 -22.21
C LEU A 722 10.40 -20.98 -22.86
N CYS A 723 9.31 -20.44 -22.36
CA CYS A 723 7.95 -20.63 -22.82
C CYS A 723 7.32 -19.25 -23.07
N LEU A 724 7.02 -18.92 -24.34
CA LEU A 724 6.33 -17.68 -24.71
C LEU A 724 4.97 -18.05 -25.29
N GLY A 725 3.87 -17.70 -24.62
CA GLY A 725 2.52 -18.06 -25.08
C GLY A 725 2.31 -19.58 -25.20
N CYS A 726 3.05 -20.39 -24.43
CA CYS A 726 2.96 -21.85 -24.45
C CYS A 726 2.13 -22.35 -23.25
N GLY A 727 1.41 -23.47 -23.38
CA GLY A 727 0.54 -23.96 -22.30
C GLY A 727 -0.48 -25.00 -22.75
N ASN A 728 -1.62 -25.11 -22.08
CA ASN A 728 -2.73 -25.92 -22.60
C ASN A 728 -3.24 -25.28 -23.90
N ALA A 729 -3.33 -26.07 -24.99
CA ALA A 729 -3.72 -25.59 -26.31
C ALA A 729 -5.04 -24.79 -26.31
N ASN A 730 -5.99 -25.13 -25.43
CA ASN A 730 -7.27 -24.41 -25.36
C ASN A 730 -7.20 -23.08 -24.60
N PHE A 731 -6.09 -22.81 -23.90
CA PHE A 731 -6.03 -21.82 -22.81
C PHE A 731 -4.71 -21.06 -22.74
N ALA A 732 -3.89 -20.98 -23.79
CA ALA A 732 -2.65 -20.20 -23.75
C ALA A 732 -2.90 -18.73 -24.15
N GLY A 733 -2.05 -17.83 -23.65
CA GLY A 733 -2.13 -16.39 -23.88
C GLY A 733 -1.12 -15.87 -24.91
N THR A 734 -0.75 -14.60 -24.81
CA THR A 734 0.29 -13.96 -25.64
C THR A 734 1.55 -13.70 -24.82
N GLY A 735 2.69 -14.20 -25.26
CA GLY A 735 3.98 -13.94 -24.63
C GLY A 735 4.95 -13.24 -25.57
N GLU A 736 5.58 -12.17 -25.10
CA GLU A 736 6.56 -11.39 -25.87
C GLU A 736 7.88 -11.28 -25.11
N LEU A 737 8.99 -11.48 -25.83
CA LEU A 737 10.35 -11.22 -25.39
C LEU A 737 10.98 -10.17 -26.29
N ILE A 738 11.39 -9.05 -25.70
CA ILE A 738 12.16 -8.00 -26.37
C ILE A 738 13.56 -7.95 -25.78
N VAL A 739 14.57 -8.10 -26.62
CA VAL A 739 15.98 -7.84 -26.30
C VAL A 739 16.44 -6.64 -27.11
N ASP A 740 16.61 -5.50 -26.44
CA ASP A 740 16.91 -4.21 -27.06
C ASP A 740 18.27 -3.68 -26.58
N GLY A 741 19.22 -3.55 -27.51
CA GLY A 741 20.57 -3.05 -27.26
C GLY A 741 20.72 -1.53 -27.37
N SER A 742 19.62 -0.77 -27.46
CA SER A 742 19.66 0.69 -27.53
C SER A 742 20.59 1.28 -26.45
N ASN A 743 21.42 2.26 -26.87
CA ASN A 743 22.52 2.90 -26.11
C ASN A 743 23.93 2.29 -26.20
N GLY A 744 24.18 1.36 -27.13
CA GLY A 744 25.54 0.89 -27.44
C GLY A 744 26.13 -0.09 -26.42
N THR A 745 25.32 -0.56 -25.48
CA THR A 745 25.65 -1.62 -24.51
C THR A 745 24.79 -2.85 -24.79
N ALA A 746 25.41 -3.99 -25.10
CA ALA A 746 24.73 -5.19 -25.57
C ALA A 746 23.84 -5.83 -24.48
N SER A 747 22.52 -5.60 -24.56
CA SER A 747 21.53 -6.37 -23.81
C SER A 747 21.50 -7.81 -24.32
N ARG A 748 21.38 -8.79 -23.42
CA ARG A 748 21.49 -10.21 -23.79
C ARG A 748 20.42 -11.08 -23.14
N PHE A 749 19.88 -12.02 -23.91
CA PHE A 749 19.17 -13.20 -23.41
C PHE A 749 19.99 -14.45 -23.70
N GLU A 750 20.17 -15.34 -22.70
CA GLU A 750 20.90 -16.60 -22.90
C GLU A 750 20.30 -17.80 -22.14
N PHE A 751 20.49 -19.00 -22.69
CA PHE A 751 20.09 -20.23 -22.00
C PHE A 751 21.17 -20.71 -21.02
N THR A 752 20.75 -21.14 -19.82
CA THR A 752 21.64 -21.74 -18.81
C THR A 752 21.75 -23.26 -18.92
N SER A 753 20.78 -23.91 -19.59
CA SER A 753 20.72 -25.37 -19.71
C SER A 753 20.77 -25.84 -21.17
N VAL A 754 21.61 -26.82 -21.44
CA VAL A 754 21.69 -27.52 -22.74
C VAL A 754 20.38 -28.26 -23.06
N ASN A 755 19.69 -28.74 -22.02
CA ASN A 755 18.46 -29.53 -22.12
C ASN A 755 17.18 -28.68 -22.01
N GLY A 756 17.35 -27.36 -21.95
CA GLY A 756 16.25 -26.41 -21.90
C GLY A 756 15.24 -26.58 -23.02
N GLN A 757 13.95 -26.57 -22.70
CA GLN A 757 12.90 -26.48 -23.71
C GLN A 757 12.73 -25.03 -24.14
N LEU A 758 12.50 -24.81 -25.43
CA LEU A 758 12.16 -23.51 -25.99
C LEU A 758 10.92 -23.64 -26.86
N ALA A 759 9.82 -23.06 -26.41
CA ALA A 759 8.53 -23.08 -27.09
C ALA A 759 7.99 -21.65 -27.29
N VAL A 760 7.75 -21.27 -28.54
CA VAL A 760 7.21 -19.96 -28.92
C VAL A 760 5.82 -20.14 -29.55
N GLY A 761 4.79 -19.98 -28.73
CA GLY A 761 3.40 -20.30 -29.01
C GLY A 761 3.07 -21.79 -28.89
N ASN A 762 1.83 -22.14 -29.21
CA ASN A 762 1.27 -23.47 -28.92
C ASN A 762 1.00 -24.31 -30.17
N GLY A 763 2.09 -24.79 -30.81
CA GLY A 763 2.07 -25.82 -31.87
C GLY A 763 0.95 -25.72 -32.92
N SER A 764 0.53 -26.86 -33.45
CA SER A 764 -0.53 -27.00 -34.47
C SER A 764 -1.96 -27.06 -33.90
N GLN A 765 -2.12 -26.91 -32.58
CA GLN A 765 -3.39 -27.13 -31.87
C GLN A 765 -4.18 -25.83 -31.59
N GLY A 766 -3.64 -24.67 -32.00
CA GLY A 766 -4.24 -23.35 -31.76
C GLY A 766 -4.10 -22.85 -30.31
N GLY A 767 -4.32 -21.54 -30.10
CA GLY A 767 -4.55 -20.95 -28.76
C GLY A 767 -3.52 -19.91 -28.27
N GLY A 768 -2.22 -20.22 -28.31
CA GLY A 768 -1.19 -19.34 -27.71
C GLY A 768 -0.21 -18.75 -28.72
N VAL A 769 0.14 -17.47 -28.55
CA VAL A 769 0.99 -16.68 -29.46
C VAL A 769 2.28 -16.27 -28.75
N GLY A 770 3.44 -16.54 -29.36
CA GLY A 770 4.74 -16.14 -28.84
C GLY A 770 5.47 -15.21 -29.83
N ASN A 771 6.10 -14.14 -29.33
CA ASN A 771 6.89 -13.22 -30.14
C ASN A 771 8.28 -13.03 -29.54
N ILE A 772 9.31 -13.18 -30.36
CA ILE A 772 10.70 -12.84 -30.00
C ILE A 772 11.14 -11.67 -30.88
N ILE A 773 11.58 -10.59 -30.25
CA ILE A 773 12.12 -9.41 -30.94
C ILE A 773 13.54 -9.15 -30.42
N VAL A 774 14.52 -9.24 -31.31
CA VAL A 774 15.92 -8.88 -31.04
C VAL A 774 16.26 -7.66 -31.90
N ARG A 775 16.55 -6.52 -31.26
CA ARG A 775 16.73 -5.26 -31.98
C ARG A 775 17.83 -4.35 -31.44
N ASN A 776 18.24 -3.40 -32.28
CA ASN A 776 19.16 -2.30 -31.95
C ASN A 776 20.45 -2.76 -31.22
N GLY A 777 21.08 -3.86 -31.63
CA GLY A 777 22.30 -4.39 -30.98
C GLY A 777 22.04 -5.37 -29.83
N GLY A 778 20.79 -5.79 -29.62
CA GLY A 778 20.45 -6.85 -28.67
C GLY A 778 20.97 -8.22 -29.14
N SER A 779 21.24 -9.12 -28.20
CA SER A 779 21.70 -10.48 -28.50
C SER A 779 20.85 -11.55 -27.83
N TRP A 780 20.46 -12.56 -28.59
CA TRP A 780 19.85 -13.79 -28.11
C TRP A 780 20.76 -14.96 -28.44
N ALA A 781 21.10 -15.79 -27.44
CA ALA A 781 22.06 -16.87 -27.64
C ALA A 781 21.69 -18.18 -26.91
N ARG A 782 21.75 -19.28 -27.67
CA ARG A 782 21.85 -20.65 -27.16
C ARG A 782 23.09 -21.29 -27.80
N THR A 783 24.22 -21.18 -27.11
CA THR A 783 25.55 -21.55 -27.63
C THR A 783 25.86 -23.05 -27.57
N VAL A 784 24.89 -23.87 -27.16
CA VAL A 784 25.05 -25.30 -26.97
C VAL A 784 23.97 -26.06 -27.74
N THR A 785 24.38 -27.08 -28.48
CA THR A 785 23.50 -27.96 -29.26
C THR A 785 22.53 -28.71 -28.35
N SER A 786 21.25 -28.68 -28.68
CA SER A 786 20.20 -29.45 -27.99
C SER A 786 19.59 -30.50 -28.89
N THR A 787 19.16 -31.60 -28.30
CA THR A 787 18.38 -32.65 -29.01
C THR A 787 16.98 -32.17 -29.41
N PHE A 788 16.46 -31.15 -28.73
CA PHE A 788 15.16 -30.52 -29.02
C PHE A 788 15.41 -29.18 -29.74
N GLY A 789 14.93 -29.03 -30.99
CA GLY A 789 14.98 -27.77 -31.73
C GLY A 789 14.12 -26.65 -31.11
N MET A 790 14.18 -25.44 -31.67
CA MET A 790 13.30 -24.32 -31.33
C MET A 790 12.05 -24.36 -32.20
N GLY A 791 10.86 -24.42 -31.59
CA GLY A 791 9.59 -24.33 -32.31
C GLY A 791 9.00 -22.92 -32.28
N ILE A 792 8.74 -22.34 -33.47
CA ILE A 792 7.88 -21.16 -33.64
C ILE A 792 6.53 -21.63 -34.20
N ALA A 793 5.49 -21.61 -33.37
CA ALA A 793 4.16 -22.07 -33.73
C ALA A 793 3.46 -21.15 -34.76
N SER A 794 2.39 -21.64 -35.38
CA SER A 794 1.56 -20.80 -36.26
C SER A 794 0.99 -19.60 -35.49
N GLY A 795 1.04 -18.41 -36.09
CA GLY A 795 0.65 -17.14 -35.46
C GLY A 795 1.73 -16.49 -34.58
N SER A 796 2.80 -17.22 -34.24
CA SER A 796 3.97 -16.71 -33.53
C SER A 796 5.01 -16.10 -34.48
N SER A 797 5.92 -15.29 -33.94
CA SER A 797 6.97 -14.64 -34.73
C SER A 797 8.35 -14.58 -34.05
N LEU A 798 9.39 -14.60 -34.90
CA LEU A 798 10.74 -14.17 -34.57
C LEU A 798 11.13 -12.99 -35.47
N LEU A 799 11.51 -11.88 -34.87
CA LEU A 799 12.04 -10.71 -35.56
C LEU A 799 13.45 -10.40 -35.06
N VAL A 800 14.43 -10.36 -35.96
CA VAL A 800 15.80 -9.92 -35.70
C VAL A 800 16.07 -8.72 -36.60
N THR A 801 16.30 -7.53 -36.03
CA THR A 801 16.38 -6.29 -36.81
C THR A 801 17.41 -5.29 -36.28
N GLY A 802 18.04 -4.55 -37.16
CA GLY A 802 18.96 -3.46 -36.81
C GLY A 802 20.41 -3.94 -36.67
N PHE A 803 21.33 -3.00 -36.82
CA PHE A 803 22.77 -3.24 -36.80
C PHE A 803 23.20 -3.89 -35.46
N ASP A 804 24.16 -4.81 -35.53
CA ASP A 804 24.68 -5.63 -34.41
C ASP A 804 23.67 -6.50 -33.66
N SER A 805 22.38 -6.51 -34.05
CA SER A 805 21.40 -7.43 -33.48
C SER A 805 21.74 -8.87 -33.88
N ARG A 806 21.88 -9.75 -32.89
CA ARG A 806 22.36 -11.12 -33.12
C ARG A 806 21.44 -12.18 -32.52
N PHE A 807 21.05 -13.16 -33.34
CA PHE A 807 20.32 -14.35 -32.91
C PHE A 807 21.17 -15.60 -33.18
N ASP A 808 21.54 -16.35 -32.15
CA ASP A 808 22.41 -17.54 -32.28
C ASP A 808 21.77 -18.78 -31.64
N LEU A 809 21.39 -19.76 -32.47
CA LEU A 809 20.77 -21.01 -32.06
C LEU A 809 21.56 -22.19 -32.63
N GLN A 810 22.28 -22.93 -31.79
CA GLN A 810 23.04 -24.11 -32.22
C GLN A 810 22.18 -25.39 -32.42
N SER A 811 20.88 -25.24 -32.71
CA SER A 811 19.91 -26.33 -32.88
C SER A 811 18.97 -26.05 -34.07
N PRO A 812 18.17 -27.04 -34.55
CA PRO A 812 17.19 -26.79 -35.61
C PRO A 812 16.15 -25.74 -35.21
N LEU A 813 15.76 -24.90 -36.17
CA LEU A 813 14.66 -23.94 -36.07
C LEU A 813 13.45 -24.49 -36.83
N ASN A 814 12.46 -24.94 -36.08
CA ASN A 814 11.20 -25.48 -36.58
C ASN A 814 10.19 -24.35 -36.73
N LEU A 815 9.85 -23.99 -37.97
CA LEU A 815 9.00 -22.86 -38.31
C LEU A 815 7.62 -23.35 -38.76
N GLY A 816 6.62 -23.14 -37.92
CA GLY A 816 5.21 -23.10 -38.30
C GLY A 816 4.65 -21.67 -38.40
N GLY A 817 5.31 -20.70 -37.74
CA GLY A 817 5.02 -19.26 -37.78
C GLY A 817 5.96 -18.47 -38.69
N SER A 818 6.20 -17.20 -38.36
CA SER A 818 7.04 -16.31 -39.16
C SER A 818 8.42 -16.07 -38.53
N ALA A 819 9.46 -16.00 -39.37
CA ALA A 819 10.80 -15.55 -38.99
C ALA A 819 11.29 -14.48 -39.97
N THR A 820 11.62 -13.30 -39.44
CA THR A 820 12.11 -12.15 -40.22
C THR A 820 13.46 -11.70 -39.70
N ILE A 821 14.44 -11.62 -40.58
CA ILE A 821 15.79 -11.16 -40.31
C ILE A 821 16.07 -9.99 -41.26
N THR A 822 16.23 -8.77 -40.75
CA THR A 822 16.25 -7.55 -41.57
C THR A 822 17.22 -6.49 -41.01
N ASN A 823 17.47 -5.42 -41.78
CA ASN A 823 18.20 -4.23 -41.37
C ASN A 823 19.60 -4.51 -40.81
N ASN A 824 20.43 -5.24 -41.56
CA ASN A 824 21.80 -5.64 -41.19
C ASN A 824 21.93 -6.54 -39.94
N ALA A 825 20.82 -7.17 -39.50
CA ALA A 825 20.87 -8.14 -38.41
C ALA A 825 21.57 -9.45 -38.82
N ILE A 826 22.05 -10.22 -37.83
CA ILE A 826 22.72 -11.50 -38.04
C ILE A 826 21.99 -12.61 -37.28
N ALA A 827 21.58 -13.66 -37.99
CA ALA A 827 21.06 -14.88 -37.41
C ALA A 827 21.93 -16.09 -37.75
N SER A 828 22.13 -17.00 -36.80
CA SER A 828 22.80 -18.28 -36.99
C SER A 828 21.94 -19.40 -36.40
N VAL A 829 21.63 -20.42 -37.20
CA VAL A 829 20.86 -21.60 -36.81
C VAL A 829 21.54 -22.88 -37.28
N ALA A 830 21.27 -24.05 -36.67
CA ALA A 830 21.83 -25.30 -37.20
C ALA A 830 21.16 -25.70 -38.53
N SER A 831 19.83 -25.73 -38.56
CA SER A 831 19.04 -25.99 -39.76
C SER A 831 17.68 -25.34 -39.64
N ILE A 832 16.95 -25.24 -40.75
CA ILE A 832 15.56 -24.79 -40.77
C ILE A 832 14.65 -25.94 -41.22
N GLU A 833 13.61 -26.18 -40.43
CA GLU A 833 12.53 -27.11 -40.74
C GLU A 833 11.20 -26.34 -40.78
N GLN A 834 10.79 -25.93 -41.96
CA GLN A 834 9.54 -25.21 -42.18
C GLN A 834 8.40 -26.19 -42.47
N SER A 835 7.51 -26.35 -41.49
CA SER A 835 6.23 -27.06 -41.65
C SER A 835 5.14 -26.17 -42.24
N GLY A 836 5.29 -24.84 -42.12
CA GLY A 836 4.44 -23.78 -42.69
C GLY A 836 5.02 -22.39 -42.43
N GLY A 837 4.26 -21.33 -42.68
CA GLY A 837 4.63 -19.96 -42.31
C GLY A 837 5.56 -19.24 -43.30
N SER A 838 6.34 -18.27 -42.82
CA SER A 838 7.20 -17.42 -43.66
C SER A 838 8.61 -17.27 -43.10
N LEU A 839 9.60 -17.33 -43.99
CA LEU A 839 10.98 -16.90 -43.72
C LEU A 839 11.32 -15.73 -44.63
N THR A 840 11.70 -14.62 -44.02
CA THR A 840 12.07 -13.39 -44.74
C THR A 840 13.45 -12.94 -44.29
N VAL A 841 14.39 -12.79 -45.22
CA VAL A 841 15.73 -12.24 -44.98
C VAL A 841 15.93 -11.06 -45.91
N THR A 842 16.06 -9.84 -45.37
CA THR A 842 16.07 -8.60 -46.16
C THR A 842 17.06 -7.54 -45.68
N ASP A 843 17.20 -6.46 -46.46
CA ASP A 843 17.82 -5.20 -46.05
C ASP A 843 19.22 -5.34 -45.42
N GLY A 844 20.12 -6.04 -46.09
CA GLY A 844 21.52 -6.21 -45.67
C GLY A 844 21.74 -7.27 -44.60
N ALA A 845 20.71 -8.02 -44.23
CA ALA A 845 20.79 -8.98 -43.14
C ALA A 845 21.45 -10.30 -43.55
N ARG A 846 22.01 -11.03 -42.56
CA ARG A 846 22.70 -12.30 -42.79
C ARG A 846 22.06 -13.45 -42.02
N LEU A 847 21.76 -14.56 -42.69
CA LEU A 847 21.32 -15.82 -42.08
C LEU A 847 22.33 -16.94 -42.38
N ASN A 848 22.90 -17.54 -41.34
CA ASN A 848 23.81 -18.68 -41.45
C ASN A 848 23.13 -19.95 -40.94
N MET A 849 23.05 -20.98 -41.77
CA MET A 849 22.53 -22.31 -41.47
C MET A 849 23.73 -23.26 -41.46
N THR A 850 24.23 -23.56 -40.26
CA THR A 850 25.59 -24.12 -40.05
C THR A 850 25.66 -25.64 -39.96
N GLY A 851 24.51 -26.31 -39.90
CA GLY A 851 24.38 -27.75 -39.87
C GLY A 851 24.48 -28.38 -41.25
N VAL A 852 25.01 -29.60 -41.32
CA VAL A 852 25.12 -30.38 -42.56
C VAL A 852 23.82 -31.08 -42.97
N GLN A 853 22.82 -31.08 -42.08
CA GLN A 853 21.50 -31.66 -42.34
C GLN A 853 20.74 -30.83 -43.37
N SER A 854 19.86 -31.46 -44.14
CA SER A 854 19.06 -30.76 -45.14
C SER A 854 18.07 -29.79 -44.48
N ASN A 855 17.93 -28.60 -45.08
CA ASN A 855 16.92 -27.62 -44.69
C ASN A 855 15.62 -27.92 -45.43
N ALA A 856 14.55 -28.17 -44.68
CA ALA A 856 13.28 -28.64 -45.22
C ALA A 856 12.27 -27.49 -45.31
N PHE A 857 11.65 -27.32 -46.47
CA PHE A 857 10.63 -26.31 -46.73
C PHE A 857 9.37 -26.99 -47.27
N ALA A 858 8.33 -27.11 -46.46
CA ALA A 858 7.05 -27.70 -46.86
C ALA A 858 6.31 -26.86 -47.93
N GLU A 859 5.27 -27.42 -48.55
CA GLU A 859 4.56 -26.82 -49.69
C GLU A 859 3.87 -25.48 -49.36
N GLN A 860 3.46 -25.28 -48.11
CA GLN A 860 2.81 -24.05 -47.63
C GLN A 860 3.81 -23.01 -47.11
N ALA A 861 5.11 -23.30 -47.14
CA ALA A 861 6.14 -22.42 -46.61
C ALA A 861 6.50 -21.34 -47.65
N SER A 862 6.51 -20.08 -47.24
CA SER A 862 6.98 -18.95 -48.09
C SER A 862 8.40 -18.54 -47.70
N VAL A 863 9.26 -18.32 -48.70
CA VAL A 863 10.63 -17.85 -48.46
C VAL A 863 10.93 -16.66 -49.37
N LEU A 864 11.39 -15.58 -48.75
CA LEU A 864 11.86 -14.37 -49.43
C LEU A 864 13.27 -14.01 -48.95
N ILE A 865 14.20 -13.93 -49.89
CA ILE A 865 15.56 -13.42 -49.68
C ILE A 865 15.74 -12.23 -50.63
N SER A 866 15.88 -11.01 -50.11
CA SER A 866 15.85 -9.78 -50.93
C SER A 866 16.77 -8.68 -50.40
N GLY A 867 17.23 -7.80 -51.28
CA GLY A 867 17.92 -6.56 -50.91
C GLY A 867 19.44 -6.65 -50.97
N GLU A 868 20.06 -5.52 -51.29
CA GLU A 868 21.51 -5.40 -51.40
C GLU A 868 22.19 -5.69 -50.06
N GLY A 869 23.29 -6.44 -50.10
CA GLY A 869 24.05 -6.86 -48.91
C GLY A 869 23.40 -8.00 -48.11
N THR A 870 22.18 -8.41 -48.46
CA THR A 870 21.52 -9.57 -47.85
C THR A 870 22.22 -10.86 -48.26
N GLU A 871 22.54 -11.71 -47.29
CA GLU A 871 23.29 -12.93 -47.50
C GLU A 871 22.70 -14.11 -46.72
N VAL A 872 22.38 -15.21 -47.39
CA VAL A 872 22.00 -16.46 -46.75
C VAL A 872 23.05 -17.52 -47.07
N ASN A 873 23.53 -18.21 -46.05
CA ASN A 873 24.56 -19.24 -46.16
C ASN A 873 24.05 -20.55 -45.58
N SER A 874 24.09 -21.62 -46.37
CA SER A 874 23.67 -22.96 -45.96
C SER A 874 24.76 -24.00 -46.22
N THR A 875 25.19 -24.69 -45.17
CA THR A 875 26.10 -25.85 -45.29
C THR A 875 25.35 -27.13 -45.66
N GLY A 876 24.08 -27.24 -45.29
CA GLY A 876 23.19 -28.34 -45.66
C GLY A 876 22.52 -28.12 -47.01
N ALA A 877 22.07 -29.22 -47.66
CA ALA A 877 21.28 -29.14 -48.89
C ALA A 877 19.86 -28.60 -48.60
N LEU A 878 19.13 -28.18 -49.63
CA LEU A 878 17.74 -27.75 -49.50
C LEU A 878 16.77 -28.87 -49.91
N SER A 879 15.64 -28.98 -49.23
CA SER A 879 14.50 -29.84 -49.59
C SER A 879 13.27 -28.95 -49.72
N ILE A 880 13.04 -28.43 -50.93
CA ILE A 880 11.95 -27.51 -51.25
C ILE A 880 10.77 -28.33 -51.78
N ASN A 881 9.91 -28.80 -50.88
CA ASN A 881 8.95 -29.86 -51.19
C ASN A 881 7.61 -29.32 -51.70
N ALA A 882 6.99 -30.05 -52.62
CA ALA A 882 5.60 -29.86 -53.05
C ALA A 882 5.02 -31.19 -53.52
N ASN A 883 3.97 -31.65 -52.84
CA ASN A 883 3.28 -32.89 -53.18
C ASN A 883 1.97 -32.60 -53.94
N ASN A 884 1.38 -31.41 -53.72
CA ASN A 884 0.14 -30.96 -54.36
C ASN A 884 0.33 -29.64 -55.15
N PRO A 885 -0.56 -29.30 -56.09
CA PRO A 885 -0.59 -27.99 -56.74
C PRO A 885 -0.87 -26.84 -55.76
N GLY A 886 -0.33 -25.65 -56.03
CA GLY A 886 -0.58 -24.44 -55.22
C GLY A 886 0.45 -24.15 -54.13
N ALA A 887 1.64 -24.74 -54.21
CA ALA A 887 2.75 -24.43 -53.32
C ALA A 887 3.25 -23.00 -53.50
N LEU A 888 3.71 -22.37 -52.42
CA LEU A 888 4.25 -21.01 -52.45
C LEU A 888 5.68 -20.99 -53.02
N ASP A 889 5.99 -19.91 -53.75
CA ASP A 889 7.30 -19.71 -54.36
C ASP A 889 8.42 -19.58 -53.32
N PHE A 890 9.61 -20.07 -53.69
CA PHE A 890 10.86 -19.73 -53.02
C PHE A 890 11.55 -18.64 -53.84
N VAL A 891 11.76 -17.45 -53.26
CA VAL A 891 12.20 -16.26 -54.01
C VAL A 891 13.54 -15.74 -53.49
N VAL A 892 14.50 -15.55 -54.40
CA VAL A 892 15.76 -14.82 -54.19
C VAL A 892 15.78 -13.64 -55.17
N THR A 893 15.91 -12.41 -54.69
CA THR A 893 15.72 -11.21 -55.52
C THR A 893 16.57 -10.03 -55.08
N ASP A 894 16.59 -8.97 -55.88
CA ASP A 894 17.08 -7.63 -55.54
C ASP A 894 18.52 -7.61 -55.02
N ASN A 895 19.45 -8.18 -55.77
CA ASN A 895 20.89 -8.28 -55.46
C ASN A 895 21.25 -9.09 -54.20
N ALA A 896 20.32 -9.87 -53.65
CA ALA A 896 20.63 -10.77 -52.54
C ALA A 896 21.46 -11.98 -52.98
N VAL A 897 22.27 -12.51 -52.07
CA VAL A 897 23.14 -13.68 -52.30
C VAL A 897 22.67 -14.86 -51.46
N PHE A 898 22.47 -16.02 -52.09
CA PHE A 898 22.18 -17.27 -51.40
C PHE A 898 23.22 -18.33 -51.76
N ASN A 899 24.01 -18.74 -50.77
CA ASN A 899 25.04 -19.76 -50.89
C ASN A 899 24.58 -21.08 -50.28
N VAL A 900 24.64 -22.16 -51.05
CA VAL A 900 24.42 -23.53 -50.60
C VAL A 900 25.69 -24.34 -50.89
N THR A 901 26.50 -24.57 -49.87
CA THR A 901 27.82 -25.21 -49.99
C THR A 901 27.78 -26.71 -49.69
N SER A 902 26.61 -27.35 -49.84
CA SER A 902 26.46 -28.78 -49.59
C SER A 902 27.12 -29.62 -50.68
N ALA A 903 27.64 -30.80 -50.31
CA ALA A 903 28.09 -31.80 -51.28
C ALA A 903 26.92 -32.58 -51.91
N SER A 904 25.75 -32.57 -51.26
CA SER A 904 24.54 -33.23 -51.75
C SER A 904 23.72 -32.29 -52.62
N SER A 905 23.06 -32.83 -53.65
CA SER A 905 22.11 -32.07 -54.46
C SER A 905 20.92 -31.62 -53.62
N SER A 906 20.49 -30.38 -53.80
CA SER A 906 19.22 -29.92 -53.24
C SER A 906 18.04 -30.45 -54.05
N GLY A 907 16.88 -30.66 -53.42
CA GLY A 907 15.65 -31.09 -54.07
C GLY A 907 14.66 -29.94 -54.27
N LEU A 908 14.04 -29.87 -55.44
CA LEU A 908 12.92 -28.98 -55.78
C LEU A 908 11.72 -29.80 -56.26
N SER A 909 10.65 -29.77 -55.47
CA SER A 909 9.40 -30.50 -55.64
C SER A 909 9.50 -32.03 -55.52
N PHE A 910 8.34 -32.67 -55.26
CA PHE A 910 8.12 -34.12 -55.37
C PHE A 910 6.67 -34.40 -55.82
N GLY A 911 6.39 -34.20 -57.11
CA GLY A 911 5.11 -34.57 -57.74
C GLY A 911 4.07 -33.45 -57.88
N GLY A 912 4.17 -32.36 -57.10
CA GLY A 912 3.36 -31.13 -57.25
C GLY A 912 4.20 -29.93 -57.73
N GLU A 913 3.68 -29.04 -58.58
CA GLU A 913 4.50 -27.93 -59.11
C GLU A 913 4.91 -26.94 -58.01
N ARG A 914 6.21 -26.59 -57.97
CA ARG A 914 6.74 -25.50 -57.13
C ARG A 914 7.89 -24.79 -57.81
N ARG A 915 7.91 -23.47 -57.66
CA ARG A 915 8.89 -22.60 -58.30
C ARG A 915 9.95 -22.08 -57.33
N LEU A 916 11.20 -22.12 -57.78
CA LEU A 916 12.34 -21.37 -57.26
C LEU A 916 12.64 -20.24 -58.24
N ALA A 917 12.41 -19.00 -57.82
CA ALA A 917 12.61 -17.81 -58.63
C ALA A 917 13.84 -17.04 -58.17
N VAL A 918 14.79 -16.80 -59.07
CA VAL A 918 16.01 -16.01 -58.82
C VAL A 918 16.00 -14.83 -59.79
N ARG A 919 15.95 -13.59 -59.29
CA ARG A 919 15.75 -12.43 -60.17
C ARG A 919 16.39 -11.13 -59.71
N ASN A 920 16.34 -10.08 -60.54
CA ASN A 920 16.71 -8.70 -60.19
C ASN A 920 18.12 -8.57 -59.58
N GLY A 921 19.13 -9.12 -60.25
CA GLY A 921 20.55 -9.06 -59.85
C GLY A 921 20.94 -10.04 -58.73
N ALA A 922 20.02 -10.89 -58.26
CA ALA A 922 20.33 -11.88 -57.24
C ALA A 922 21.30 -12.96 -57.72
N THR A 923 22.00 -13.57 -56.76
CA THR A 923 22.94 -14.67 -57.00
C THR A 923 22.58 -15.89 -56.17
N LEU A 924 22.43 -17.04 -56.81
CA LEU A 924 22.24 -18.35 -56.16
C LEU A 924 23.43 -19.27 -56.48
N ASN A 925 24.21 -19.62 -55.47
CA ASN A 925 25.33 -20.56 -55.58
C ASN A 925 24.94 -21.91 -54.96
N MET A 926 25.05 -23.02 -55.70
CA MET A 926 24.71 -24.36 -55.17
C MET A 926 25.73 -25.42 -55.60
N THR A 927 26.76 -25.66 -54.78
CA THR A 927 27.89 -26.54 -55.16
C THR A 927 27.50 -28.00 -55.37
N GLY A 928 26.47 -28.48 -54.68
CA GLY A 928 25.96 -29.86 -54.80
C GLY A 928 25.00 -30.06 -55.98
N GLY A 929 24.59 -28.98 -56.66
CA GLY A 929 23.59 -29.02 -57.72
C GLY A 929 22.13 -29.08 -57.23
N LEU A 930 21.22 -29.32 -58.18
CA LEU A 930 19.77 -29.28 -57.99
C LEU A 930 19.08 -30.45 -58.68
N LEU A 931 18.21 -31.15 -57.97
CA LEU A 931 17.33 -32.21 -58.46
C LEU A 931 15.88 -31.69 -58.48
N MET A 932 15.23 -31.71 -59.64
CA MET A 932 13.85 -31.26 -59.84
C MET A 932 12.94 -32.45 -60.11
N ASN A 933 11.76 -32.51 -59.46
CA ASN A 933 10.76 -33.55 -59.69
C ASN A 933 9.36 -32.93 -59.83
N ARG A 934 9.06 -32.36 -61.01
CA ARG A 934 8.01 -31.36 -61.30
C ARG A 934 8.31 -29.98 -60.70
N GLY A 935 9.60 -29.61 -60.67
CA GLY A 935 10.05 -28.29 -60.21
C GLY A 935 10.12 -27.26 -61.32
N VAL A 936 10.08 -25.97 -60.96
CA VAL A 936 10.32 -24.85 -61.88
C VAL A 936 11.48 -24.00 -61.36
N LEU A 937 12.56 -23.88 -62.12
CA LEU A 937 13.64 -22.92 -61.87
C LEU A 937 13.51 -21.77 -62.88
N GLU A 938 13.19 -20.58 -62.39
CA GLU A 938 13.04 -19.37 -63.19
C GLU A 938 14.12 -18.37 -62.79
N VAL A 939 14.94 -17.96 -63.76
CA VAL A 939 16.06 -17.04 -63.55
C VAL A 939 15.92 -15.86 -64.51
N THR A 940 15.78 -14.65 -63.96
CA THR A 940 15.55 -13.42 -64.74
C THR A 940 16.44 -12.28 -64.27
N ASP A 941 17.30 -11.74 -65.13
CA ASP A 941 18.28 -10.70 -64.76
C ASP A 941 19.17 -11.10 -63.57
N ALA A 942 19.59 -12.37 -63.47
CA ALA A 942 20.25 -12.89 -62.27
C ALA A 942 21.33 -13.94 -62.58
N THR A 943 22.07 -14.38 -61.55
CA THR A 943 23.12 -15.39 -61.67
C THR A 943 22.78 -16.64 -60.87
N VAL A 944 22.90 -17.81 -61.51
CA VAL A 944 22.84 -19.12 -60.83
C VAL A 944 24.11 -19.90 -61.16
N ASP A 945 24.86 -20.28 -60.13
CA ASP A 945 26.12 -21.00 -60.28
C ASP A 945 26.13 -22.30 -59.46
N PHE A 946 26.10 -23.44 -60.16
CA PHE A 946 26.27 -24.76 -59.56
C PHE A 946 27.73 -25.24 -59.55
N GLY A 947 28.65 -24.46 -60.10
CA GLY A 947 30.04 -24.85 -60.32
C GLY A 947 30.11 -26.13 -61.14
N THR A 948 30.70 -27.17 -60.55
CA THR A 948 30.76 -28.52 -61.15
C THR A 948 29.53 -29.37 -60.86
N GLY A 949 28.59 -28.89 -60.04
CA GLY A 949 27.33 -29.57 -59.70
C GLY A 949 26.40 -29.71 -60.90
N GLN A 950 25.41 -30.60 -60.77
CA GLN A 950 24.49 -30.93 -61.86
C GLN A 950 23.09 -30.34 -61.62
N LEU A 951 22.42 -29.99 -62.71
CA LEU A 951 20.96 -29.83 -62.73
C LEU A 951 20.33 -31.12 -63.26
N THR A 952 19.59 -31.83 -62.41
CA THR A 952 18.93 -33.08 -62.77
C THR A 952 17.42 -32.87 -62.78
N MET A 953 16.78 -33.08 -63.93
CA MET A 953 15.33 -33.08 -64.09
C MET A 953 14.87 -34.55 -64.02
N GLY A 954 14.29 -34.96 -62.90
CA GLY A 954 14.10 -36.36 -62.51
C GLY A 954 13.26 -37.20 -63.48
N SER A 955 13.37 -38.53 -63.37
CA SER A 955 12.67 -39.50 -64.24
C SER A 955 11.29 -39.90 -63.74
N LEU A 956 10.98 -39.67 -62.46
CA LEU A 956 9.74 -40.11 -61.82
C LEU A 956 8.55 -39.19 -62.10
N PHE A 957 8.78 -37.87 -62.17
CA PHE A 957 7.75 -36.87 -62.37
C PHE A 957 8.18 -35.86 -63.45
N GLY A 958 7.38 -35.72 -64.51
CA GLY A 958 7.58 -34.73 -65.58
C GLY A 958 7.03 -33.35 -65.24
N GLY A 959 7.11 -32.43 -66.19
CA GLY A 959 6.73 -31.01 -66.03
C GLY A 959 7.84 -30.16 -65.39
N ASN A 960 9.10 -30.61 -65.42
CA ASN A 960 10.21 -29.79 -64.94
C ASN A 960 10.52 -28.69 -65.95
N ARG A 961 10.75 -27.46 -65.47
CA ARG A 961 11.05 -26.31 -66.34
C ARG A 961 12.22 -25.49 -65.84
N LEU A 962 13.21 -25.28 -66.71
CA LEU A 962 14.27 -24.28 -66.55
C LEU A 962 13.97 -23.11 -67.50
N THR A 963 13.90 -21.89 -67.00
CA THR A 963 13.76 -20.68 -67.84
C THR A 963 14.80 -19.65 -67.45
N LEU A 964 15.62 -19.24 -68.42
CA LEU A 964 16.71 -18.29 -68.26
C LEU A 964 16.46 -17.07 -69.15
N ILE A 965 16.23 -15.90 -68.55
CA ILE A 965 16.01 -14.63 -69.24
C ILE A 965 17.07 -13.64 -68.76
N ASN A 966 17.91 -13.15 -69.67
CA ASN A 966 19.03 -12.23 -69.36
C ASN A 966 19.87 -12.66 -68.14
N SER A 967 20.16 -13.95 -68.03
CA SER A 967 20.72 -14.54 -66.81
C SER A 967 21.94 -15.39 -67.08
N ASP A 968 22.89 -15.34 -66.16
CA ASP A 968 24.09 -16.18 -66.17
C ASP A 968 23.79 -17.50 -65.47
N PHE A 969 24.12 -18.61 -66.13
CA PHE A 969 23.89 -19.95 -65.62
C PHE A 969 25.12 -20.84 -65.82
N THR A 970 25.63 -21.39 -64.73
CA THR A 970 26.78 -22.30 -64.73
C THR A 970 26.41 -23.63 -64.09
N ALA A 971 26.72 -24.74 -64.78
CA ALA A 971 26.58 -26.09 -64.22
C ALA A 971 27.52 -27.07 -64.92
N GLY A 972 27.93 -28.14 -64.22
CA GLY A 972 28.69 -29.23 -64.82
C GLY A 972 27.88 -29.93 -65.92
N SER A 973 26.60 -30.20 -65.67
CA SER A 973 25.69 -30.74 -66.68
C SER A 973 24.24 -30.44 -66.36
N ILE A 974 23.39 -30.41 -67.38
CA ILE A 974 21.93 -30.52 -67.24
C ILE A 974 21.51 -31.87 -67.81
N GLY A 975 20.85 -32.70 -67.01
CA GLY A 975 20.35 -34.00 -67.42
C GLY A 975 18.86 -34.13 -67.18
N SER A 976 18.11 -34.60 -68.18
CA SER A 976 16.68 -34.88 -68.05
C SER A 976 16.34 -36.37 -68.07
N GLY A 977 15.29 -36.73 -67.36
CA GLY A 977 14.74 -38.10 -67.32
C GLY A 977 13.79 -38.41 -68.48
N LEU A 978 13.09 -39.55 -68.40
CA LEU A 978 12.16 -39.99 -69.46
C LEU A 978 10.80 -39.25 -69.47
N ALA A 979 10.50 -38.49 -68.42
CA ALA A 979 9.26 -37.70 -68.34
C ALA A 979 9.41 -36.35 -69.09
N GLU A 980 8.31 -35.66 -69.37
CA GLU A 980 8.34 -34.40 -70.13
C GLU A 980 9.10 -33.29 -69.39
N ASN A 981 9.98 -32.56 -70.07
CA ASN A 981 10.77 -31.46 -69.50
C ASN A 981 10.91 -30.28 -70.48
N GLU A 982 11.16 -29.08 -69.97
CA GLU A 982 11.35 -27.87 -70.77
C GLU A 982 12.56 -27.05 -70.30
N ILE A 983 13.39 -26.61 -71.25
CA ILE A 983 14.53 -25.71 -71.01
C ILE A 983 14.39 -24.53 -71.97
N ASN A 984 14.38 -23.30 -71.47
CA ASN A 984 14.19 -22.07 -72.24
C ASN A 984 15.37 -21.12 -72.05
N LEU A 985 15.99 -20.69 -73.16
CA LEU A 985 17.04 -19.66 -73.18
C LEU A 985 16.53 -18.41 -73.89
N GLY A 986 16.55 -17.27 -73.18
CA GLY A 986 16.07 -15.97 -73.65
C GLY A 986 14.56 -15.81 -73.55
N GLY A 987 13.79 -16.76 -74.08
CA GLY A 987 12.34 -16.74 -74.09
C GLY A 987 11.74 -18.15 -74.21
N THR A 988 10.45 -18.28 -73.95
CA THR A 988 9.71 -19.52 -74.15
C THR A 988 9.31 -19.67 -75.62
N VAL A 989 8.61 -20.76 -75.98
CA VAL A 989 8.18 -21.02 -77.37
C VAL A 989 7.16 -20.01 -77.89
N ASP A 990 6.33 -19.45 -76.99
CA ASP A 990 5.24 -18.54 -77.33
C ASP A 990 5.52 -17.08 -76.92
N SER A 991 6.70 -16.81 -76.34
CA SER A 991 7.10 -15.46 -75.98
C SER A 991 7.93 -14.78 -77.08
N GLU A 992 7.99 -13.47 -77.03
CA GLU A 992 9.00 -12.72 -77.78
C GLU A 992 10.42 -13.16 -77.37
N PRO A 993 11.42 -13.06 -78.27
CA PRO A 993 12.82 -13.33 -77.94
C PRO A 993 13.32 -12.40 -76.83
N GLY A 994 13.96 -12.95 -75.80
CA GLY A 994 14.57 -12.17 -74.70
C GLY A 994 16.10 -12.07 -74.80
N ALA A 995 16.73 -11.32 -73.89
CA ALA A 995 18.18 -11.35 -73.76
C ALA A 995 18.65 -12.68 -73.13
N VAL A 996 19.90 -13.08 -73.38
CA VAL A 996 20.51 -14.28 -72.82
C VAL A 996 21.84 -13.90 -72.15
N GLY A 997 22.13 -14.47 -70.98
CA GLY A 997 23.42 -14.28 -70.31
C GLY A 997 24.42 -15.40 -70.66
N ALA A 998 25.49 -15.51 -69.89
CA ALA A 998 26.47 -16.59 -70.04
C ALA A 998 25.84 -17.95 -69.72
N PHE A 999 25.94 -18.90 -70.64
CA PHE A 999 25.46 -20.27 -70.45
C PHE A 999 26.63 -21.25 -70.42
N ASN A 1000 27.22 -21.41 -69.24
CA ASN A 1000 28.41 -22.22 -69.02
C ASN A 1000 28.02 -23.62 -68.54
N VAL A 1001 27.51 -24.42 -69.48
CA VAL A 1001 27.10 -25.81 -69.21
C VAL A 1001 27.92 -26.75 -70.07
N ALA A 1002 28.67 -27.68 -69.46
CA ALA A 1002 29.54 -28.57 -70.23
C ALA A 1002 28.77 -29.63 -71.03
N GLN A 1003 27.68 -30.17 -70.46
CA GLN A 1003 26.87 -31.21 -71.09
C GLN A 1003 25.36 -30.98 -70.91
N LEU A 1004 24.60 -31.16 -71.99
CA LEU A 1004 23.14 -31.20 -72.02
C LEU A 1004 22.71 -32.62 -72.42
N SER A 1005 22.11 -33.38 -71.51
CA SER A 1005 21.54 -34.71 -71.80
C SER A 1005 20.02 -34.62 -71.88
N LEU A 1006 19.49 -34.60 -73.10
CA LEU A 1006 18.09 -34.33 -73.40
C LEU A 1006 17.31 -35.62 -73.66
N PHE A 1007 16.42 -35.97 -72.74
CA PHE A 1007 15.42 -37.05 -72.86
C PHE A 1007 14.02 -36.48 -72.62
N ASN A 1008 13.08 -36.81 -73.52
CA ASN A 1008 11.72 -36.26 -73.54
C ASN A 1008 11.64 -34.74 -73.21
N THR A 1009 12.53 -33.95 -73.82
CA THR A 1009 12.75 -32.53 -73.46
C THR A 1009 12.51 -31.61 -74.64
N GLN A 1010 11.79 -30.52 -74.39
CA GLN A 1010 11.73 -29.37 -75.27
C GLN A 1010 12.82 -28.36 -74.86
N PHE A 1011 13.82 -28.17 -75.72
CA PHE A 1011 14.87 -27.17 -75.53
C PHE A 1011 14.65 -26.00 -76.49
N VAL A 1012 14.26 -24.84 -75.95
CA VAL A 1012 13.95 -23.62 -76.70
C VAL A 1012 15.13 -22.65 -76.62
N ILE A 1013 15.56 -22.20 -77.79
CA ILE A 1013 16.55 -21.14 -77.99
C ILE A 1013 15.81 -20.00 -78.67
N ASN A 1014 15.47 -18.96 -77.90
CA ASN A 1014 14.68 -17.83 -78.35
C ASN A 1014 15.25 -16.53 -77.76
N HIS A 1015 16.34 -16.04 -78.36
CA HIS A 1015 17.07 -14.91 -77.81
C HIS A 1015 17.33 -13.80 -78.83
N THR A 1016 17.72 -12.64 -78.33
CA THR A 1016 18.07 -11.44 -79.13
C THR A 1016 19.57 -11.30 -79.42
N ALA A 1017 20.43 -12.08 -78.76
CA ALA A 1017 21.89 -12.00 -78.96
C ALA A 1017 22.32 -12.31 -80.41
N THR A 1018 23.34 -11.58 -80.87
CA THR A 1018 23.89 -11.64 -82.23
C THR A 1018 25.07 -12.61 -82.39
N ASP A 1019 25.61 -13.14 -81.31
CA ASP A 1019 26.64 -14.20 -81.32
C ASP A 1019 26.64 -14.97 -79.99
N PHE A 1020 25.54 -15.66 -79.71
CA PHE A 1020 25.46 -16.53 -78.54
C PHE A 1020 26.21 -17.83 -78.79
N VAL A 1021 27.26 -18.10 -78.02
CA VAL A 1021 27.97 -19.38 -78.10
C VAL A 1021 27.29 -20.38 -77.15
N LEU A 1022 26.86 -21.52 -77.70
CA LEU A 1022 26.41 -22.66 -76.93
C LEU A 1022 27.57 -23.68 -76.84
N PRO A 1023 28.33 -23.70 -75.73
CA PRO A 1023 29.51 -24.57 -75.59
C PRO A 1023 29.15 -26.01 -75.25
N SER A 1024 27.90 -26.28 -74.89
CA SER A 1024 27.46 -27.56 -74.36
C SER A 1024 27.55 -28.68 -75.38
N ARG A 1025 28.13 -29.82 -74.98
CA ARG A 1025 27.92 -31.09 -75.68
C ARG A 1025 26.48 -31.53 -75.50
N ILE A 1026 25.75 -31.76 -76.59
CA ILE A 1026 24.34 -32.17 -76.57
C ILE A 1026 24.22 -33.66 -76.87
N ASP A 1027 23.74 -34.39 -75.87
CA ASP A 1027 23.47 -35.83 -75.88
C ASP A 1027 21.97 -36.10 -75.74
N GLY A 1028 21.51 -37.30 -76.14
CA GLY A 1028 20.12 -37.72 -75.94
C GLY A 1028 19.73 -38.91 -76.81
N SER A 1029 19.32 -40.02 -76.19
CA SER A 1029 18.96 -41.26 -76.88
C SER A 1029 17.49 -41.61 -76.66
N THR A 1030 16.70 -41.65 -77.74
CA THR A 1030 15.33 -42.16 -77.69
C THR A 1030 15.12 -43.20 -78.78
N ASN A 1031 14.32 -44.21 -78.47
CA ASN A 1031 13.68 -45.13 -79.42
C ASN A 1031 12.45 -44.51 -80.11
N ASP A 1032 12.11 -43.26 -79.77
CA ASP A 1032 11.10 -42.43 -80.42
C ASP A 1032 11.69 -41.04 -80.73
N ALA A 1033 11.98 -40.77 -82.01
CA ALA A 1033 12.53 -39.50 -82.48
C ALA A 1033 11.60 -38.29 -82.22
N SER A 1034 10.35 -38.52 -81.81
CA SER A 1034 9.34 -37.48 -81.53
C SER A 1034 9.42 -36.91 -80.11
N ALA A 1035 10.10 -37.59 -79.18
CA ALA A 1035 10.02 -37.25 -77.75
C ALA A 1035 10.90 -36.05 -77.33
N SER A 1036 12.06 -35.82 -77.96
CA SER A 1036 12.91 -34.64 -77.64
C SER A 1036 13.01 -33.71 -78.84
N VAL A 1037 12.86 -32.40 -78.59
CA VAL A 1037 12.85 -31.38 -79.65
C VAL A 1037 13.67 -30.17 -79.24
N ILE A 1038 14.64 -29.80 -80.06
CA ILE A 1038 15.34 -28.50 -79.98
C ILE A 1038 14.63 -27.53 -80.92
N ARG A 1039 14.29 -26.33 -80.45
CA ARG A 1039 13.62 -25.28 -81.21
C ARG A 1039 14.48 -24.02 -81.19
N HIS A 1040 14.99 -23.61 -82.34
CA HIS A 1040 15.67 -22.33 -82.51
C HIS A 1040 14.71 -21.35 -83.20
N LEU A 1041 14.34 -20.28 -82.49
CA LEU A 1041 13.26 -19.38 -82.92
C LEU A 1041 13.77 -17.99 -83.31
N ALA A 1042 14.85 -17.51 -82.70
CA ALA A 1042 15.42 -16.19 -82.95
C ALA A 1042 16.87 -16.13 -82.48
N GLY A 1043 17.57 -15.05 -82.85
CA GLY A 1043 18.96 -14.80 -82.45
C GLY A 1043 19.97 -15.50 -83.36
N THR A 1044 21.25 -15.32 -83.07
CA THR A 1044 22.34 -16.03 -83.74
C THR A 1044 23.06 -16.91 -82.72
N THR A 1045 22.93 -18.23 -82.86
CA THR A 1045 23.55 -19.23 -81.98
C THR A 1045 24.67 -19.96 -82.69
N THR A 1046 25.85 -20.04 -82.07
CA THR A 1046 26.98 -20.85 -82.51
C THR A 1046 27.18 -22.05 -81.57
N MET A 1047 26.90 -23.26 -82.06
CA MET A 1047 27.10 -24.51 -81.32
C MET A 1047 28.53 -25.03 -81.48
N THR A 1048 29.27 -25.17 -80.38
CA THR A 1048 30.69 -25.60 -80.40
C THR A 1048 30.97 -26.87 -79.59
N GLY A 1049 30.02 -27.38 -78.82
CA GLY A 1049 30.18 -28.59 -78.00
C GLY A 1049 30.48 -29.83 -78.83
N VAL A 1050 31.73 -30.27 -78.84
CA VAL A 1050 32.23 -31.38 -79.65
C VAL A 1050 32.20 -32.72 -78.93
N THR A 1051 31.67 -33.75 -79.58
CA THR A 1051 31.89 -35.16 -79.23
C THR A 1051 33.01 -35.71 -80.13
N PRO A 1052 34.19 -36.09 -79.60
CA PRO A 1052 35.24 -36.72 -80.39
C PRO A 1052 34.74 -38.07 -80.93
N GLY A 1053 34.49 -38.15 -82.25
CA GLY A 1053 34.30 -39.40 -82.99
C GLY A 1053 33.10 -40.27 -82.59
N GLY A 1054 31.92 -40.04 -83.17
CA GLY A 1054 30.87 -41.05 -83.43
C GLY A 1054 30.38 -41.95 -82.28
N GLY A 1055 30.72 -41.67 -81.02
CA GLY A 1055 30.40 -42.52 -79.87
C GLY A 1055 28.92 -42.52 -79.49
N ALA A 1056 28.53 -43.52 -78.69
CA ALA A 1056 27.21 -43.63 -78.08
C ALA A 1056 26.85 -42.36 -77.29
N GLY A 1057 25.61 -41.90 -77.38
CA GLY A 1057 25.08 -40.77 -76.62
C GLY A 1057 24.72 -39.52 -77.43
N LEU A 1058 25.13 -39.39 -78.71
CA LEU A 1058 24.76 -38.26 -79.57
C LEU A 1058 23.24 -38.05 -79.63
N TYR A 1059 22.81 -36.79 -79.75
CA TYR A 1059 21.40 -36.41 -79.84
C TYR A 1059 20.67 -37.08 -81.03
N GLN A 1060 19.59 -37.82 -80.74
CA GLN A 1060 18.76 -38.53 -81.74
C GLN A 1060 17.41 -37.85 -82.03
N GLY A 1061 17.05 -36.81 -81.27
CA GLY A 1061 15.79 -36.10 -81.40
C GLY A 1061 15.72 -35.16 -82.61
N ARG A 1062 14.68 -34.32 -82.65
CA ARG A 1062 14.43 -33.36 -83.73
C ARG A 1062 15.02 -31.98 -83.44
N THR A 1063 15.58 -31.32 -84.44
CA THR A 1063 15.91 -29.89 -84.36
C THR A 1063 15.08 -29.10 -85.36
N LEU A 1064 14.34 -28.11 -84.88
CA LEU A 1064 13.53 -27.21 -85.67
C LEU A 1064 14.15 -25.81 -85.61
N VAL A 1065 14.68 -25.36 -86.74
CA VAL A 1065 15.23 -24.01 -86.90
C VAL A 1065 14.20 -23.18 -87.65
N LYS A 1066 13.43 -22.36 -86.90
CA LYS A 1066 12.26 -21.62 -87.40
C LYS A 1066 12.47 -20.11 -87.47
N GLY A 1067 13.61 -19.62 -87.01
CA GLY A 1067 14.01 -18.22 -87.14
C GLY A 1067 15.42 -18.01 -86.62
N GLY A 1068 16.00 -16.84 -86.91
CA GLY A 1068 17.39 -16.52 -86.57
C GLY A 1068 18.43 -17.29 -87.40
N THR A 1069 19.67 -17.34 -86.89
CA THR A 1069 20.80 -18.06 -87.50
C THR A 1069 21.33 -19.13 -86.54
N LEU A 1070 21.40 -20.38 -86.97
CA LEU A 1070 22.07 -21.46 -86.26
C LEU A 1070 23.38 -21.83 -86.98
N ARG A 1071 24.53 -21.61 -86.33
CA ARG A 1071 25.84 -22.07 -86.79
C ARG A 1071 26.26 -23.33 -86.06
N VAL A 1072 26.54 -24.41 -86.78
CA VAL A 1072 27.06 -25.66 -86.22
C VAL A 1072 28.57 -25.71 -86.47
N ASN A 1073 29.37 -25.51 -85.42
CA ASN A 1073 30.84 -25.50 -85.45
C ASN A 1073 31.44 -26.70 -84.70
N GLY A 1074 30.74 -27.83 -84.71
CA GLY A 1074 31.13 -29.09 -84.08
C GLY A 1074 30.42 -30.29 -84.71
N ASN A 1075 30.45 -31.45 -84.06
CA ASN A 1075 29.68 -32.62 -84.49
C ASN A 1075 28.34 -32.68 -83.74
N PHE A 1076 27.24 -32.48 -84.45
CA PHE A 1076 25.90 -32.37 -83.87
C PHE A 1076 24.97 -33.48 -84.40
N GLY A 1077 24.33 -34.19 -83.48
CA GLY A 1077 23.33 -35.21 -83.79
C GLY A 1077 23.90 -36.56 -84.27
N ALA A 1078 23.15 -37.63 -84.00
CA ALA A 1078 23.42 -38.98 -84.52
C ALA A 1078 22.97 -39.13 -85.99
N ALA A 1079 23.23 -40.27 -86.62
CA ALA A 1079 22.74 -40.54 -87.98
C ALA A 1079 21.20 -40.58 -88.11
N THR A 1080 20.51 -40.85 -87.00
CA THR A 1080 19.03 -40.89 -86.88
C THR A 1080 18.42 -39.53 -86.53
N HIS A 1081 19.24 -38.52 -86.25
CA HIS A 1081 18.79 -37.15 -86.00
C HIS A 1081 18.01 -36.59 -87.20
N ILE A 1082 17.02 -35.73 -86.95
CA ILE A 1082 16.28 -35.02 -88.00
C ILE A 1082 16.33 -33.53 -87.74
N MET A 1083 16.78 -32.75 -88.73
CA MET A 1083 16.74 -31.29 -88.69
C MET A 1083 15.81 -30.74 -89.78
N THR A 1084 14.98 -29.76 -89.42
CA THR A 1084 14.18 -28.98 -90.35
C THR A 1084 14.48 -27.50 -90.17
N VAL A 1085 14.83 -26.83 -91.26
CA VAL A 1085 15.10 -25.38 -91.32
C VAL A 1085 14.04 -24.74 -92.21
N SER A 1086 13.32 -23.76 -91.68
CA SER A 1086 12.16 -23.16 -92.35
C SER A 1086 11.93 -21.71 -91.92
N ASN A 1087 10.91 -21.06 -92.49
CA ASN A 1087 10.43 -19.73 -92.09
C ASN A 1087 11.53 -18.66 -92.16
N GLY A 1088 12.34 -18.68 -93.23
CA GLY A 1088 13.39 -17.72 -93.49
C GLY A 1088 14.62 -17.82 -92.56
N ALA A 1089 14.73 -18.85 -91.71
CA ALA A 1089 15.88 -19.04 -90.85
C ALA A 1089 17.18 -19.30 -91.65
N THR A 1090 18.34 -19.15 -91.01
CA THR A 1090 19.65 -19.44 -91.61
C THR A 1090 20.35 -20.60 -90.89
N LEU A 1091 20.83 -21.59 -91.63
CA LEU A 1091 21.72 -22.65 -91.14
C LEU A 1091 23.12 -22.45 -91.73
N GLY A 1092 24.14 -22.48 -90.88
CA GLY A 1092 25.54 -22.34 -91.31
C GLY A 1092 26.56 -23.03 -90.39
N GLY A 1093 27.82 -22.63 -90.49
CA GLY A 1093 28.94 -23.15 -89.68
C GLY A 1093 29.86 -24.12 -90.42
N THR A 1094 30.94 -24.54 -89.78
CA THR A 1094 32.00 -25.40 -90.35
C THR A 1094 31.95 -26.86 -89.89
N GLY A 1095 30.90 -27.23 -89.18
CA GLY A 1095 30.78 -28.50 -88.46
C GLY A 1095 30.20 -29.66 -89.28
N ARG A 1096 29.78 -30.71 -88.56
CA ARG A 1096 29.09 -31.88 -89.10
C ARG A 1096 27.73 -32.05 -88.41
N ILE A 1097 26.66 -32.20 -89.19
CA ILE A 1097 25.32 -32.55 -88.72
C ILE A 1097 25.07 -34.02 -89.09
N GLY A 1098 24.87 -34.91 -88.12
CA GLY A 1098 24.90 -36.36 -88.37
C GLY A 1098 23.73 -36.92 -89.19
N GLY A 1099 22.53 -36.40 -88.97
CA GLY A 1099 21.29 -36.95 -89.52
C GLY A 1099 20.78 -36.27 -90.79
N THR A 1100 19.53 -36.56 -91.16
CA THR A 1100 18.89 -35.96 -92.36
C THR A 1100 18.50 -34.52 -92.08
N VAL A 1101 18.83 -33.62 -93.01
CA VAL A 1101 18.49 -32.19 -92.92
C VAL A 1101 17.59 -31.79 -94.09
N SER A 1102 16.47 -31.15 -93.79
CA SER A 1102 15.58 -30.54 -94.77
C SER A 1102 15.56 -29.01 -94.59
N ILE A 1103 15.84 -28.27 -95.65
CA ILE A 1103 15.78 -26.81 -95.70
C ILE A 1103 14.63 -26.47 -96.65
N ALA A 1104 13.51 -26.02 -96.09
CA ALA A 1104 12.27 -25.81 -96.85
C ALA A 1104 12.28 -24.44 -97.57
N ASP A 1105 12.09 -23.38 -96.80
CA ASP A 1105 11.98 -21.97 -97.19
C ASP A 1105 12.98 -21.12 -96.38
N ALA A 1106 14.25 -21.55 -96.39
CA ALA A 1106 15.30 -21.04 -95.50
C ALA A 1106 16.67 -20.92 -96.21
N THR A 1107 17.60 -20.22 -95.56
CA THR A 1107 18.95 -19.98 -96.07
C THR A 1107 19.95 -21.02 -95.57
N LEU A 1108 20.71 -21.62 -96.48
CA LEU A 1108 21.92 -22.38 -96.21
C LEU A 1108 23.13 -21.47 -96.50
N ALA A 1109 23.91 -21.15 -95.47
CA ALA A 1109 25.11 -20.33 -95.55
C ALA A 1109 26.30 -21.12 -94.99
N PRO A 1110 26.97 -21.96 -95.80
CA PRO A 1110 28.04 -22.85 -95.33
C PRO A 1110 29.21 -22.07 -94.70
N GLY A 1111 29.89 -22.71 -93.75
CA GLY A 1111 31.07 -22.14 -93.12
C GLY A 1111 30.80 -21.12 -92.01
N ASN A 1112 31.89 -20.63 -91.43
CA ASN A 1112 31.92 -19.32 -90.76
C ASN A 1112 32.36 -18.24 -91.76
N SER A 1113 32.13 -18.53 -93.04
CA SER A 1113 32.27 -17.63 -94.18
C SER A 1113 33.70 -17.20 -94.57
N PRO A 1114 34.38 -17.85 -95.56
CA PRO A 1114 34.02 -19.10 -96.24
C PRO A 1114 34.36 -20.37 -95.43
N GLY A 1115 33.75 -21.51 -95.76
CA GLY A 1115 34.09 -22.80 -95.13
C GLY A 1115 33.36 -24.04 -95.67
N ASN A 1116 33.53 -25.17 -94.97
CA ASN A 1116 32.87 -26.44 -95.29
C ASN A 1116 31.83 -26.82 -94.23
N LEU A 1117 30.55 -26.93 -94.60
CA LEU A 1117 29.52 -27.53 -93.74
C LEU A 1117 29.24 -28.96 -94.18
N THR A 1118 29.29 -29.91 -93.24
CA THR A 1118 29.10 -31.33 -93.54
C THR A 1118 27.75 -31.84 -93.05
N PHE A 1119 26.98 -32.47 -93.93
CA PHE A 1119 25.80 -33.28 -93.63
C PHE A 1119 26.19 -34.75 -93.65
N GLY A 1120 25.87 -35.48 -92.59
CA GLY A 1120 26.29 -36.86 -92.40
C GLY A 1120 25.42 -37.86 -93.14
N ASN A 1121 24.17 -37.49 -93.42
CA ASN A 1121 23.17 -38.29 -94.11
C ASN A 1121 22.60 -37.45 -95.28
N ASP A 1122 21.33 -37.63 -95.61
CA ASP A 1122 20.65 -36.92 -96.70
C ASP A 1122 20.49 -35.40 -96.43
N LEU A 1123 20.65 -34.59 -97.49
CA LEU A 1123 20.30 -33.17 -97.52
C LEU A 1123 19.19 -32.94 -98.54
N VAL A 1124 18.09 -32.32 -98.11
CA VAL A 1124 16.95 -31.97 -98.95
C VAL A 1124 16.75 -30.47 -98.97
N LEU A 1125 16.99 -29.85 -100.12
CA LEU A 1125 16.72 -28.43 -100.38
C LEU A 1125 15.35 -28.30 -101.05
N GLY A 1126 14.50 -27.43 -100.54
CA GLY A 1126 13.20 -27.09 -101.13
C GLY A 1126 13.30 -25.96 -102.15
N ALA A 1127 12.25 -25.80 -102.96
CA ALA A 1127 12.18 -24.80 -104.02
C ALA A 1127 12.37 -23.35 -103.56
N ASP A 1128 12.02 -23.05 -102.31
CA ASP A 1128 12.14 -21.72 -101.71
C ASP A 1128 13.41 -21.56 -100.86
N SER A 1129 14.32 -22.53 -100.88
CA SER A 1129 15.60 -22.43 -100.17
C SER A 1129 16.56 -21.46 -100.85
N ILE A 1130 17.38 -20.75 -100.05
CA ILE A 1130 18.43 -19.85 -100.54
C ILE A 1130 19.78 -20.46 -100.21
N LEU A 1131 20.62 -20.66 -101.20
CA LEU A 1131 21.98 -21.16 -101.03
C LEU A 1131 22.92 -19.95 -101.08
N ALA A 1132 23.25 -19.38 -99.92
CA ALA A 1132 24.16 -18.25 -99.81
C ALA A 1132 25.61 -18.76 -99.76
N PHE A 1133 26.28 -18.76 -100.91
CA PHE A 1133 27.65 -19.27 -101.06
C PHE A 1133 28.62 -18.14 -101.28
N GLU A 1134 29.68 -18.10 -100.48
CA GLU A 1134 30.83 -17.24 -100.70
C GLU A 1134 31.84 -17.93 -101.60
N LEU A 1135 32.16 -17.34 -102.75
CA LEU A 1135 33.04 -17.96 -103.74
C LEU A 1135 34.24 -17.05 -104.03
N GLY A 1136 35.46 -17.58 -103.93
CA GLY A 1136 36.71 -16.92 -104.32
C GLY A 1136 37.06 -17.12 -105.81
N ALA A 1137 38.34 -17.20 -106.16
CA ALA A 1137 38.75 -17.43 -107.55
C ALA A 1137 38.45 -18.86 -108.02
N PRO A 1138 38.11 -19.06 -109.31
CA PRO A 1138 37.82 -20.38 -109.82
C PRO A 1138 39.08 -21.27 -109.79
N GLY A 1139 38.99 -22.43 -109.15
CA GLY A 1139 40.11 -23.36 -108.97
C GLY A 1139 40.79 -23.30 -107.60
N ASP A 1140 40.44 -22.33 -106.75
CA ASP A 1140 40.90 -22.26 -105.36
C ASP A 1140 40.41 -23.43 -104.51
N VAL A 1141 40.97 -23.58 -103.31
CA VAL A 1141 40.67 -24.68 -102.40
C VAL A 1141 39.25 -24.51 -101.83
N ALA A 1142 38.32 -25.31 -102.35
CA ALA A 1142 36.95 -25.39 -101.83
C ALA A 1142 36.93 -25.79 -100.34
N GLY A 1143 36.11 -25.10 -99.55
CA GLY A 1143 36.05 -25.19 -98.09
C GLY A 1143 37.08 -24.35 -97.33
N VAL A 1144 37.97 -23.65 -98.04
CA VAL A 1144 38.93 -22.69 -97.45
C VAL A 1144 38.75 -21.30 -98.06
N ASN A 1145 38.83 -21.19 -99.38
CA ASN A 1145 38.71 -19.91 -100.11
C ASN A 1145 37.30 -19.67 -100.66
N SER A 1146 36.51 -20.73 -100.77
CA SER A 1146 35.13 -20.73 -101.24
C SER A 1146 34.31 -21.69 -100.36
N ASP A 1147 33.03 -21.42 -100.19
CA ASP A 1147 32.11 -22.30 -99.50
C ASP A 1147 31.94 -23.64 -100.22
N VAL A 1148 31.79 -24.69 -99.43
CA VAL A 1148 31.42 -26.02 -99.91
C VAL A 1148 30.50 -26.71 -98.91
N VAL A 1149 29.58 -27.51 -99.44
CA VAL A 1149 28.75 -28.41 -98.65
C VAL A 1149 29.15 -29.84 -98.94
N THR A 1150 29.33 -30.65 -97.91
CA THR A 1150 29.63 -32.08 -98.05
C THR A 1150 28.48 -32.92 -97.51
N VAL A 1151 27.85 -33.74 -98.34
CA VAL A 1151 26.69 -34.58 -97.99
C VAL A 1151 27.10 -36.06 -98.00
N GLY A 1152 26.91 -36.76 -96.89
CA GLY A 1152 27.22 -38.17 -96.77
C GLY A 1152 26.24 -39.07 -97.53
N GLY A 1153 24.96 -38.67 -97.58
CA GLY A 1153 23.87 -39.40 -98.24
C GLY A 1153 23.43 -38.80 -99.58
N ASN A 1154 22.15 -38.94 -99.87
CA ASN A 1154 21.49 -38.36 -101.05
C ASN A 1154 21.39 -36.84 -100.94
N LEU A 1155 21.54 -36.17 -102.09
CA LEU A 1155 21.33 -34.73 -102.22
C LEU A 1155 20.08 -34.50 -103.09
N THR A 1156 19.04 -33.90 -102.52
CA THR A 1156 17.98 -33.25 -103.31
C THR A 1156 18.32 -31.77 -103.43
N LEU A 1157 18.64 -31.33 -104.63
CA LEU A 1157 19.07 -29.98 -104.96
C LEU A 1157 17.91 -29.22 -105.61
N ASP A 1158 17.60 -28.06 -105.04
CA ASP A 1158 16.55 -27.13 -105.46
C ASP A 1158 16.91 -25.74 -104.92
N GLY A 1159 16.06 -24.74 -105.13
CA GLY A 1159 16.21 -23.41 -104.55
C GLY A 1159 16.99 -22.42 -105.42
N THR A 1160 17.42 -21.31 -104.81
CA THR A 1160 18.14 -20.22 -105.49
C THR A 1160 19.57 -20.07 -104.93
N LEU A 1161 20.57 -20.21 -105.78
CA LEU A 1161 21.96 -19.89 -105.51
C LEU A 1161 22.15 -18.37 -105.48
N ASN A 1162 22.61 -17.88 -104.33
CA ASN A 1162 23.00 -16.49 -104.10
C ASN A 1162 24.51 -16.47 -103.83
N VAL A 1163 25.28 -15.82 -104.70
CA VAL A 1163 26.74 -15.79 -104.59
C VAL A 1163 27.21 -14.47 -103.99
N ILE A 1164 28.06 -14.60 -102.98
CA ILE A 1164 28.80 -13.51 -102.37
C ILE A 1164 30.26 -13.64 -102.84
N ASP A 1165 30.83 -12.59 -103.43
CA ASP A 1165 32.24 -12.61 -103.85
C ASP A 1165 33.15 -12.62 -102.60
N ALA A 1166 33.82 -13.74 -102.34
CA ALA A 1166 34.77 -13.90 -101.24
C ALA A 1166 36.16 -13.31 -101.56
N GLY A 1167 36.32 -12.75 -102.76
CA GLY A 1167 37.56 -12.25 -103.32
C GLY A 1167 37.99 -13.05 -104.54
N GLY A 1168 37.79 -12.49 -105.74
CA GLY A 1168 38.24 -13.07 -106.99
C GLY A 1168 37.20 -13.91 -107.72
N PHE A 1169 35.93 -13.85 -107.32
CA PHE A 1169 34.83 -14.50 -108.04
C PHE A 1169 34.80 -14.10 -109.53
N GLY A 1170 34.71 -15.08 -110.41
CA GLY A 1170 34.74 -14.86 -111.85
C GLY A 1170 34.35 -16.10 -112.64
N GLU A 1171 34.48 -16.06 -113.96
CA GLU A 1171 34.10 -17.18 -114.82
C GLU A 1171 34.94 -18.44 -114.52
N GLY A 1172 34.28 -19.54 -114.16
CA GLY A 1172 34.94 -20.82 -113.97
C GLY A 1172 34.09 -21.89 -113.30
N LEU A 1173 34.73 -23.01 -112.93
CA LEU A 1173 34.07 -24.13 -112.26
C LEU A 1173 34.26 -24.03 -110.75
N TYR A 1174 33.14 -23.91 -110.04
CA TYR A 1174 33.08 -23.91 -108.58
C TYR A 1174 32.53 -25.22 -108.06
N ARG A 1175 33.14 -25.74 -106.99
CA ARG A 1175 32.62 -26.92 -106.29
C ARG A 1175 31.72 -26.44 -105.16
N LEU A 1176 30.40 -26.57 -105.36
CA LEU A 1176 29.40 -26.22 -104.36
C LEU A 1176 29.07 -27.39 -103.43
N PHE A 1177 28.92 -28.60 -103.99
CA PHE A 1177 28.55 -29.80 -103.24
C PHE A 1177 29.49 -30.98 -103.52
N ASN A 1178 29.84 -31.70 -102.45
CA ASN A 1178 30.25 -33.11 -102.51
C ASN A 1178 29.08 -33.95 -102.00
N TYR A 1179 28.77 -35.09 -102.63
CA TYR A 1179 27.70 -35.97 -102.16
C TYR A 1179 28.04 -37.46 -102.34
N GLY A 1180 27.66 -38.29 -101.38
CA GLY A 1180 27.93 -39.73 -101.36
C GLY A 1180 26.86 -40.61 -102.01
N GLY A 1181 25.62 -40.12 -102.09
CA GLY A 1181 24.45 -40.87 -102.59
C GLY A 1181 23.95 -40.44 -103.97
N ALA A 1182 22.64 -40.58 -104.19
CA ALA A 1182 21.96 -40.11 -105.41
C ALA A 1182 21.78 -38.58 -105.39
N LEU A 1183 21.85 -37.96 -106.58
CA LEU A 1183 21.47 -36.57 -106.81
C LEU A 1183 20.06 -36.55 -107.43
N THR A 1184 19.13 -35.87 -106.77
CA THR A 1184 17.85 -35.47 -107.34
C THR A 1184 17.92 -33.96 -107.58
N ASP A 1185 18.04 -33.54 -108.84
CA ASP A 1185 18.07 -32.12 -109.22
C ASP A 1185 16.67 -31.69 -109.65
N ASN A 1186 16.03 -30.87 -108.83
CA ASN A 1186 14.73 -30.25 -109.09
C ASN A 1186 14.84 -28.85 -109.73
N VAL A 1187 16.04 -28.51 -110.24
CA VAL A 1187 16.44 -27.23 -110.85
C VAL A 1187 16.93 -26.21 -109.82
N LEU A 1188 18.26 -26.10 -109.69
CA LEU A 1188 18.89 -24.97 -109.00
C LEU A 1188 18.84 -23.69 -109.85
N CYS A 1189 18.27 -22.63 -109.27
CA CYS A 1189 18.15 -21.32 -109.89
C CYS A 1189 19.33 -20.39 -109.54
N TRP A 1190 19.74 -19.55 -110.48
CA TRP A 1190 20.64 -18.41 -110.24
C TRP A 1190 19.82 -17.11 -110.31
N GLU A 1191 19.73 -16.35 -109.21
CA GLU A 1191 19.01 -15.07 -109.01
C GLU A 1191 17.63 -14.91 -109.70
N SER A 1192 16.55 -14.67 -108.93
CA SER A 1192 15.22 -14.44 -109.49
C SER A 1192 15.02 -12.99 -109.99
N VAL A 1193 15.51 -12.63 -111.18
CA VAL A 1193 15.06 -11.40 -111.84
C VAL A 1193 13.76 -11.68 -112.60
N ALA A 1194 12.67 -11.05 -112.17
CA ALA A 1194 11.33 -11.14 -112.78
C ALA A 1194 10.69 -12.55 -112.82
N GLY A 1195 10.97 -13.41 -111.83
CA GLY A 1195 10.26 -14.69 -111.64
C GLY A 1195 10.57 -15.77 -112.68
N LYS A 1196 11.66 -15.66 -113.45
CA LYS A 1196 12.16 -16.73 -114.33
C LYS A 1196 13.49 -17.28 -113.81
N CYS A 1197 13.50 -18.56 -113.46
CA CYS A 1197 14.70 -19.29 -113.04
C CYS A 1197 15.70 -19.40 -114.20
N GLN A 1198 16.92 -18.87 -114.04
CA GLN A 1198 18.04 -19.24 -114.90
C GLN A 1198 18.72 -20.47 -114.32
N GLN A 1199 18.71 -21.58 -115.09
CA GLN A 1199 19.27 -22.84 -114.64
C GLN A 1199 20.80 -22.75 -114.54
N VAL A 1200 21.35 -23.09 -113.38
CA VAL A 1200 22.80 -23.24 -113.20
C VAL A 1200 23.29 -24.44 -114.01
N SER A 1201 24.34 -24.27 -114.80
CA SER A 1201 24.97 -25.39 -115.51
C SER A 1201 25.72 -26.30 -114.53
N LEU A 1202 25.07 -27.36 -114.08
CA LEU A 1202 25.66 -28.34 -113.17
C LEU A 1202 26.47 -29.38 -113.96
N ARG A 1203 27.73 -29.60 -113.55
CA ARG A 1203 28.57 -30.68 -114.08
C ARG A 1203 28.93 -31.63 -112.95
N ARG A 1204 28.49 -32.89 -113.04
CA ARG A 1204 29.00 -33.96 -112.17
C ARG A 1204 30.43 -34.28 -112.58
N ARG A 1205 31.36 -34.20 -111.63
CA ARG A 1205 32.75 -34.60 -111.81
C ARG A 1205 33.01 -35.97 -111.23
#